data_AF-A0A6C0CNA1-F1
#
_entry.id   AF-A0A6C0CNA1-F1
#
_cell.length_a   1.000
_cell.length_b   1.000
_cell.length_c   1.000
_cell.angle_alpha   90.00
_cell.angle_beta   90.00
_cell.angle_gamma   90.00
#
_symmetry.space_group_name_H-M   'P 1'
#
loop_
_entity.id
_entity.type
_entity.pdbx_description
1 polymer ?
#
loop_
_entity_poly.entity_id
_entity_poly.type
_entity_poly.pdbx_seq_one_letter_code
_entity_poly.pdbx_strand_id
1 'polypeptide(L)'
;MVQSKIDKTINYPETKDLFNEDRDYDADLYELNLFGEDVIIALGQSNFMFIDKNVVFFPVYIIKNEIVHSQIGVYEILSSQQPAIIDDDGDIDIDRLGDLLLYSFVSKAYIKDDANEADQGEADDNQGEEEEEEEEEEEEEDEVDEEDDKEEEEEDDDDEEDDGAQEYGFSPLQKQNADQAKKERNAYKKVRGQDWISNFMRNNNYKLVDNEGGGDCLFSTIRDGLSRVGITTTVAELRDKLANEANQGVFEGYRNMYIMARGELNDADRVLKDLAKQHKDIKKRATKKGIAREEVKALITQANDVGKTHTRVKKEKKQAIKLLNEYAFMKGVENLEQFKTKIRTCTFWGETWAISTLERVLNIKLILFSLEAYKQRDYDNVLLCGQLNDTILEQRGSFEPTHYILTEFMGWHYRLITYKDRGGFSFEEIPFDIRRMVVDKCLERQAGPYYIIPAFRSFMAELNIVPPEQGADGDDDDEGNYELHDNNTVFQFYSKSANQEPGKGSGEKIKPEEISKYSELAAIPDWRKRLSNFWVESFKLDGHTWSSVEHYYQASKFKENNPDFYLSFSLDMNPEGELAVDPVRAKSAGGKSGKYKGKRIRPAEVKIDPNFFAGRHKEEMKRAQHAKFTQNEDLTVLLLATHDAKLQHFSRGSPPIVFTELMEIRRDLQQQNKK
;
A
#
# COMPACT_ATOMS: atom_id res chain seq x y z
N MET A 1 21.41 -35.35 20.39
CA MET A 1 20.47 -34.21 20.46
C MET A 1 21.31 -32.95 20.36
N VAL A 2 20.85 -31.95 19.61
CA VAL A 2 21.55 -30.66 19.51
C VAL A 2 20.87 -29.64 20.41
N GLN A 3 21.65 -29.00 21.27
CA GLN A 3 21.14 -27.99 22.18
C GLN A 3 20.97 -26.65 21.45
N SER A 4 19.85 -25.98 21.70
CA SER A 4 19.61 -24.63 21.21
C SER A 4 20.69 -23.64 21.68
N LYS A 5 21.04 -22.71 20.79
CA LYS A 5 21.84 -21.50 21.08
C LYS A 5 20.98 -20.38 21.67
N ILE A 6 19.69 -20.32 21.35
CA ILE A 6 18.74 -19.30 21.83
C ILE A 6 18.25 -19.61 23.25
N ASP A 7 17.79 -20.84 23.54
CA ASP A 7 17.36 -21.25 24.89
C ASP A 7 17.97 -22.61 25.27
N LYS A 8 18.91 -22.60 26.23
CA LYS A 8 19.66 -23.79 26.68
C LYS A 8 18.79 -24.92 27.26
N THR A 9 17.51 -24.67 27.54
CA THR A 9 16.56 -25.68 28.00
C THR A 9 15.91 -26.46 26.85
N ILE A 10 16.14 -26.08 25.59
CA ILE A 10 15.66 -26.77 24.38
C ILE A 10 16.74 -27.70 23.84
N ASN A 11 16.35 -28.94 23.53
CA ASN A 11 17.19 -29.91 22.84
C ASN A 11 16.43 -30.47 21.64
N TYR A 12 16.99 -30.33 20.45
CA TYR A 12 16.44 -30.90 19.22
C TYR A 12 16.84 -32.38 19.12
N PRO A 13 15.88 -33.30 18.93
CA PRO A 13 16.19 -34.71 18.66
C PRO A 13 16.92 -34.79 17.32
N GLU A 14 18.02 -35.55 17.29
CA GLU A 14 18.72 -35.81 16.04
C GLU A 14 18.03 -36.96 15.32
N THR A 15 17.49 -36.70 14.14
CA THR A 15 16.90 -37.72 13.26
C THR A 15 17.40 -37.51 11.84
N LYS A 16 17.26 -38.55 11.01
CA LYS A 16 17.51 -38.49 9.57
C LYS A 16 16.21 -38.36 8.77
N ASP A 17 15.07 -38.67 9.39
CA ASP A 17 13.78 -38.76 8.72
C ASP A 17 13.24 -37.37 8.35
N LEU A 18 12.47 -37.31 7.26
CA LEU A 18 11.68 -36.15 6.88
C LEU A 18 10.58 -35.89 7.91
N PHE A 19 10.42 -34.64 8.36
CA PHE A 19 9.32 -34.29 9.25
C PHE A 19 7.99 -34.50 8.49
N ASN A 20 7.00 -35.12 9.14
CA ASN A 20 5.73 -35.44 8.47
C ASN A 20 5.01 -34.20 7.92
N GLU A 21 5.19 -33.05 8.55
CA GLU A 21 4.64 -31.75 8.13
C GLU A 21 5.31 -31.18 6.88
N ASP A 22 6.48 -31.71 6.49
CA ASP A 22 7.28 -31.26 5.35
C ASP A 22 7.13 -32.16 4.11
N ARG A 23 6.32 -33.23 4.16
CA ARG A 23 6.18 -34.20 3.05
C ARG A 23 5.63 -33.61 1.76
N ASP A 24 4.65 -32.73 1.87
CA ASP A 24 3.98 -32.07 0.75
C ASP A 24 4.35 -30.56 0.69
N TYR A 25 5.43 -30.18 1.36
CA TYR A 25 5.90 -28.81 1.40
C TYR A 25 6.84 -28.53 0.23
N ASP A 26 6.46 -27.56 -0.61
CA ASP A 26 7.33 -27.03 -1.66
C ASP A 26 8.41 -26.15 -1.03
N ALA A 27 9.54 -26.76 -0.73
CA ALA A 27 10.63 -26.17 0.03
C ALA A 27 11.68 -25.52 -0.89
N ASP A 28 12.07 -24.31 -0.54
CA ASP A 28 13.18 -23.63 -1.18
C ASP A 28 14.49 -24.40 -1.03
N LEU A 29 15.22 -24.54 -2.14
CA LEU A 29 16.57 -25.10 -2.16
C LEU A 29 17.62 -24.00 -1.97
N TYR A 30 18.64 -24.31 -1.18
CA TYR A 30 19.77 -23.45 -0.88
C TYR A 30 21.07 -24.23 -1.07
N GLU A 31 22.13 -23.54 -1.45
CA GLU A 31 23.47 -24.12 -1.56
C GLU A 31 24.29 -23.67 -0.35
N LEU A 32 24.88 -24.62 0.38
CA LEU A 32 25.65 -24.36 1.58
C LEU A 32 26.99 -25.08 1.49
N ASN A 33 28.09 -24.40 1.84
CA ASN A 33 29.38 -25.05 1.97
C ASN A 33 29.50 -25.69 3.37
N LEU A 34 29.41 -27.01 3.44
CA LEU A 34 29.59 -27.79 4.68
C LEU A 34 30.90 -28.59 4.61
N PHE A 35 31.81 -28.31 5.55
CA PHE A 35 33.13 -28.96 5.64
C PHE A 35 33.99 -28.87 4.36
N GLY A 36 33.84 -27.77 3.60
CA GLY A 36 34.59 -27.53 2.37
C GLY A 36 34.00 -28.23 1.14
N GLU A 37 32.76 -28.68 1.19
CA GLU A 37 32.02 -29.27 0.07
C GLU A 37 30.70 -28.51 -0.09
N ASP A 38 30.32 -28.20 -1.33
CA ASP A 38 29.05 -27.53 -1.63
C ASP A 38 27.92 -28.57 -1.63
N VAL A 39 26.89 -28.35 -0.81
CA VAL A 39 25.72 -29.22 -0.70
C VAL A 39 24.44 -28.44 -0.96
N ILE A 40 23.47 -29.10 -1.58
CA ILE A 40 22.12 -28.56 -1.72
C ILE A 40 21.32 -28.97 -0.50
N ILE A 41 20.69 -28.00 0.14
CA ILE A 41 19.81 -28.19 1.28
C ILE A 41 18.41 -27.64 1.00
N ALA A 42 17.40 -28.24 1.62
CA ALA A 42 16.05 -27.69 1.69
C ALA A 42 15.73 -27.31 3.13
N LEU A 43 15.02 -26.20 3.31
CA LEU A 43 14.47 -25.81 4.61
C LEU A 43 13.03 -26.33 4.72
N GLY A 44 12.77 -27.08 5.78
CA GLY A 44 11.41 -27.45 6.17
C GLY A 44 10.61 -26.26 6.66
N GLN A 45 9.31 -26.45 6.87
CA GLN A 45 8.42 -25.42 7.37
C GLN A 45 8.86 -24.93 8.76
N SER A 46 8.49 -23.69 9.08
CA SER A 46 8.64 -23.15 10.43
C SER A 46 7.92 -24.03 11.44
N ASN A 47 8.67 -24.62 12.36
CA ASN A 47 8.15 -25.45 13.42
C ASN A 47 8.05 -24.66 14.73
N PHE A 48 6.83 -24.61 15.27
CA PHE A 48 6.47 -23.79 16.42
C PHE A 48 6.44 -24.59 17.74
N MET A 49 6.99 -25.81 17.78
CA MET A 49 6.95 -26.67 18.98
C MET A 49 7.51 -26.00 20.25
N PHE A 50 8.43 -25.03 20.11
CA PHE A 50 9.04 -24.29 21.22
C PHE A 50 8.64 -22.82 21.26
N ILE A 51 7.49 -22.46 20.68
CA ILE A 51 7.01 -21.09 20.60
C ILE A 51 6.78 -20.45 21.98
N ASP A 52 6.37 -21.23 22.99
CA ASP A 52 6.21 -20.78 24.38
C ASP A 52 7.52 -20.28 25.01
N LYS A 53 8.66 -20.70 24.44
CA LYS A 53 10.02 -20.23 24.79
C LYS A 53 10.55 -19.19 23.80
N ASN A 54 9.69 -18.66 22.94
CA ASN A 54 10.00 -17.72 21.88
C ASN A 54 10.98 -18.26 20.82
N VAL A 55 11.05 -19.58 20.65
CA VAL A 55 11.94 -20.21 19.65
C VAL A 55 11.12 -20.87 18.56
N VAL A 56 11.36 -20.46 17.32
CA VAL A 56 10.88 -21.12 16.10
C VAL A 56 12.09 -21.75 15.42
N PHE A 57 11.94 -22.98 14.94
CA PHE A 57 13.04 -23.65 14.26
C PHE A 57 12.60 -24.21 12.91
N PHE A 58 13.57 -24.39 12.01
CA PHE A 58 13.38 -24.88 10.66
C PHE A 58 14.21 -26.14 10.50
N PRO A 59 13.60 -27.32 10.27
CA PRO A 59 14.28 -28.51 9.81
C PRO A 59 15.17 -28.22 8.60
N VAL A 60 16.39 -28.78 8.56
CA VAL A 60 17.27 -28.66 7.40
C VAL A 60 17.57 -30.03 6.83
N TYR A 61 17.32 -30.20 5.54
CA TYR A 61 17.47 -31.45 4.81
C TYR A 61 18.57 -31.34 3.76
N ILE A 62 19.36 -32.39 3.55
CA ILE A 62 20.21 -32.50 2.36
C ILE A 62 19.38 -33.03 1.21
N ILE A 63 19.54 -32.43 0.03
CA ILE A 63 18.94 -32.87 -1.23
C ILE A 63 20.01 -33.50 -2.12
N LYS A 64 19.74 -34.70 -2.65
CA LYS A 64 20.59 -35.39 -3.64
C LYS A 64 19.69 -35.97 -4.71
N ASN A 65 20.06 -35.85 -5.99
CA ASN A 65 19.27 -36.34 -7.12
C ASN A 65 17.78 -35.93 -7.04
N GLU A 66 17.52 -34.67 -6.66
CA GLU A 66 16.17 -34.11 -6.54
C GLU A 66 15.27 -34.76 -5.47
N ILE A 67 15.82 -35.62 -4.59
CA ILE A 67 15.10 -36.22 -3.46
C ILE A 67 15.71 -35.83 -2.11
N VAL A 68 14.86 -35.79 -1.08
CA VAL A 68 15.29 -35.57 0.31
C VAL A 68 16.10 -36.78 0.80
N HIS A 69 17.38 -36.58 1.08
CA HIS A 69 18.27 -37.64 1.56
C HIS A 69 18.17 -37.84 3.08
N SER A 70 18.37 -36.77 3.86
CA SER A 70 18.27 -36.84 5.32
C SER A 70 18.17 -35.45 5.96
N GLN A 71 17.48 -35.36 7.10
CA GLN A 71 17.60 -34.20 7.99
C GLN A 71 19.00 -34.16 8.62
N ILE A 72 19.61 -32.98 8.67
CA ILE A 72 21.00 -32.78 9.11
C ILE A 72 21.15 -31.73 10.20
N GLY A 73 20.10 -30.98 10.51
CA GLY A 73 20.17 -29.91 11.49
C GLY A 73 18.90 -29.10 11.55
N VAL A 74 18.97 -28.02 12.32
CA VAL A 74 17.92 -27.02 12.38
C VAL A 74 18.52 -25.61 12.33
N TYR A 75 17.85 -24.68 11.67
CA TYR A 75 17.98 -23.27 12.01
C TYR A 75 17.01 -22.93 13.12
N GLU A 76 17.40 -22.02 13.99
CA GLU A 76 16.49 -21.49 15.01
C GLU A 76 16.55 -19.97 15.02
N ILE A 77 15.40 -19.38 15.28
CA ILE A 77 15.23 -17.94 15.39
C ILE A 77 14.37 -17.63 16.59
N LEU A 78 14.42 -16.36 17.02
CA LEU A 78 13.38 -15.85 17.88
C LEU A 78 12.10 -15.71 17.05
N SER A 79 10.94 -16.05 17.63
CA SER A 79 9.66 -15.92 16.89
C SER A 79 9.42 -14.51 16.35
N SER A 80 9.99 -13.51 17.01
CA SER A 80 9.94 -12.09 16.64
C SER A 80 10.64 -11.76 15.33
N GLN A 81 11.61 -12.58 14.92
CA GLN A 81 12.41 -12.38 13.72
C GLN A 81 11.73 -12.98 12.48
N GLN A 82 10.66 -13.75 12.64
CA GLN A 82 9.98 -14.44 11.55
C GLN A 82 9.50 -13.50 10.41
N PRO A 83 8.96 -12.29 10.67
CA PRO A 83 8.58 -11.37 9.60
C PRO A 83 9.78 -10.76 8.88
N ALA A 84 10.91 -10.65 9.57
CA ALA A 84 12.13 -10.06 9.03
C ALA A 84 12.97 -11.06 8.23
N ILE A 85 12.74 -12.37 8.37
CA ILE A 85 13.41 -13.40 7.56
C ILE A 85 12.65 -13.74 6.29
N ILE A 86 11.45 -13.18 6.09
CA ILE A 86 10.64 -13.38 4.89
C ILE A 86 10.90 -12.19 3.95
N ASP A 87 11.28 -12.46 2.71
CA ASP A 87 11.57 -11.43 1.72
C ASP A 87 10.32 -10.89 1.01
N ASP A 88 10.51 -9.96 0.08
CA ASP A 88 9.43 -9.27 -0.65
C ASP A 88 8.53 -10.24 -1.46
N ASP A 89 8.99 -11.47 -1.70
CA ASP A 89 8.30 -12.51 -2.45
C ASP A 89 7.63 -13.57 -1.55
N GLY A 90 7.87 -13.51 -0.23
CA GLY A 90 7.30 -14.43 0.75
C GLY A 90 8.20 -15.62 1.09
N ASP A 91 9.44 -15.63 0.61
CA ASP A 91 10.41 -16.72 0.76
C ASP A 91 11.34 -16.49 1.97
N ILE A 92 11.92 -17.55 2.54
CA ILE A 92 12.83 -17.43 3.69
C ILE A 92 14.23 -17.02 3.20
N ASP A 93 14.69 -15.86 3.66
CA ASP A 93 16.05 -15.35 3.47
C ASP A 93 17.01 -16.05 4.45
N ILE A 94 17.71 -17.09 3.98
CA ILE A 94 18.65 -17.90 4.77
C ILE A 94 19.80 -17.06 5.37
N ASP A 95 20.14 -15.94 4.75
CA ASP A 95 21.19 -15.03 5.24
C ASP A 95 20.76 -14.27 6.51
N ARG A 96 19.46 -14.25 6.79
CA ARG A 96 18.87 -13.67 8.00
C ARG A 96 18.64 -14.72 9.09
N LEU A 97 18.91 -15.99 8.80
CA LEU A 97 18.94 -17.05 9.80
C LEU A 97 20.30 -17.06 10.51
N GLY A 98 20.30 -17.41 11.80
CA GLY A 98 21.54 -17.55 12.58
C GLY A 98 22.36 -18.77 12.15
N ASP A 99 23.32 -19.19 12.99
CA ASP A 99 24.13 -20.37 12.68
C ASP A 99 23.30 -21.65 12.54
N LEU A 100 23.58 -22.45 11.51
CA LEU A 100 23.02 -23.80 11.37
C LEU A 100 23.46 -24.69 12.54
N LEU A 101 22.48 -25.26 13.25
CA LEU A 101 22.72 -26.24 14.30
C LEU A 101 22.77 -27.63 13.70
N LEU A 102 23.98 -28.05 13.28
CA LEU A 102 24.22 -29.37 12.72
C LEU A 102 24.09 -30.48 13.78
N TYR A 103 23.44 -31.57 13.38
CA TYR A 103 23.36 -32.81 14.15
C TYR A 103 24.74 -33.44 14.30
N SER A 104 25.00 -34.07 15.44
CA SER A 104 26.31 -34.58 15.84
C SER A 104 26.84 -35.70 14.92
N PHE A 105 25.95 -36.42 14.24
CA PHE A 105 26.32 -37.45 13.28
C PHE A 105 26.77 -36.90 11.91
N VAL A 106 26.55 -35.61 11.63
CA VAL A 106 26.89 -34.99 10.34
C VAL A 106 28.39 -34.68 10.31
N SER A 107 29.11 -35.37 9.41
CA SER A 107 30.55 -35.25 9.24
C SER A 107 30.91 -35.08 7.77
N LYS A 108 32.16 -34.69 7.48
CA LYS A 108 32.67 -34.61 6.10
C LYS A 108 32.53 -35.94 5.34
N ALA A 109 32.67 -37.09 6.03
CA ALA A 109 32.44 -38.40 5.43
C ALA A 109 30.94 -38.63 5.13
N TYR A 110 30.05 -38.27 6.06
CA TYR A 110 28.61 -38.40 5.89
C TYR A 110 28.05 -37.59 4.71
N ILE A 111 28.63 -36.41 4.46
CA ILE A 111 28.26 -35.56 3.31
C ILE A 111 28.80 -36.13 1.98
N LYS A 112 29.93 -36.86 2.01
CA LYS A 112 30.55 -37.46 0.82
C LYS A 112 29.99 -38.81 0.42
N ASP A 113 29.44 -39.58 1.36
CA ASP A 113 28.72 -40.82 1.03
C ASP A 113 27.39 -40.47 0.35
N ASP A 114 27.42 -40.23 -0.95
CA ASP A 114 27.04 -41.25 -1.94
C ASP A 114 27.41 -40.79 -3.35
N ALA A 115 28.63 -41.16 -3.75
CA ALA A 115 29.05 -41.24 -5.15
C ALA A 115 29.06 -42.69 -5.65
N ASN A 116 28.46 -43.64 -4.91
CA ASN A 116 28.46 -45.07 -5.23
C ASN A 116 27.15 -45.74 -4.78
N GLU A 117 26.04 -45.42 -5.42
CA GLU A 117 24.93 -46.38 -5.57
C GLU A 117 24.18 -46.04 -6.87
N ALA A 118 24.80 -46.45 -7.97
CA ALA A 118 24.11 -46.70 -9.23
C ALA A 118 24.00 -48.22 -9.40
N ASP A 119 22.81 -48.66 -9.80
CA ASP A 119 22.52 -49.92 -10.50
C ASP A 119 22.36 -51.19 -9.65
N GLN A 120 21.10 -51.52 -9.31
CA GLN A 120 20.49 -52.84 -9.56
C GLN A 120 19.02 -52.91 -9.08
N GLY A 121 18.10 -53.26 -10.00
CA GLY A 121 16.96 -54.14 -9.69
C GLY A 121 15.56 -53.68 -10.07
N GLU A 122 15.11 -54.13 -11.24
CA GLU A 122 13.72 -54.11 -11.76
C GLU A 122 12.69 -54.86 -10.88
N ALA A 123 11.42 -54.42 -10.94
CA ALA A 123 10.18 -55.21 -11.16
C ALA A 123 8.95 -54.32 -10.81
N ASP A 124 8.23 -53.78 -11.81
CA ASP A 124 7.01 -54.36 -12.44
C ASP A 124 5.74 -54.23 -11.56
N ASP A 125 4.81 -53.32 -11.89
CA ASP A 125 3.53 -53.66 -12.54
C ASP A 125 2.64 -52.39 -12.72
N ASN A 126 2.55 -51.96 -13.98
CA ASN A 126 1.39 -51.55 -14.80
C ASN A 126 0.11 -50.84 -14.25
N GLN A 127 -0.43 -50.05 -15.20
CA GLN A 127 -1.75 -49.37 -15.34
C GLN A 127 -1.76 -47.89 -14.89
N GLY A 128 -1.79 -46.87 -15.77
CA GLY A 128 -2.26 -46.79 -17.15
C GLY A 128 -3.55 -45.97 -17.18
N GLU A 129 -3.46 -44.72 -17.65
CA GLU A 129 -4.41 -44.04 -18.56
C GLU A 129 -3.94 -42.60 -18.77
N GLU A 130 -3.60 -42.32 -20.03
CA GLU A 130 -3.40 -41.01 -20.63
C GLU A 130 -4.78 -40.37 -20.82
N GLU A 131 -4.91 -39.07 -20.61
CA GLU A 131 -5.78 -38.23 -21.44
C GLU A 131 -5.28 -36.77 -21.40
N GLU A 132 -5.14 -36.22 -22.60
CA GLU A 132 -4.61 -34.91 -22.96
C GLU A 132 -5.66 -33.82 -22.66
N GLU A 133 -5.26 -32.70 -22.03
CA GLU A 133 -6.09 -31.49 -21.97
C GLU A 133 -5.54 -30.47 -22.97
N GLU A 134 -6.27 -30.29 -24.08
CA GLU A 134 -6.11 -29.18 -25.03
C GLU A 134 -6.71 -27.90 -24.42
N GLU A 135 -5.92 -26.82 -24.45
CA GLU A 135 -6.33 -25.45 -24.16
C GLU A 135 -7.04 -24.88 -25.40
N GLU A 136 -8.33 -24.52 -25.27
CA GLU A 136 -8.99 -23.62 -26.22
C GLU A 136 -9.27 -22.26 -25.56
N GLU A 137 -8.60 -21.25 -26.11
CA GLU A 137 -8.89 -19.83 -25.96
C GLU A 137 -10.17 -19.50 -26.75
N GLU A 138 -11.16 -18.86 -26.12
CA GLU A 138 -12.19 -18.11 -26.86
C GLU A 138 -12.26 -16.67 -26.35
N GLU A 139 -11.83 -15.77 -27.23
CA GLU A 139 -12.18 -14.36 -27.26
C GLU A 139 -13.66 -14.23 -27.65
N GLU A 140 -14.44 -13.38 -26.97
CA GLU A 140 -15.61 -12.77 -27.61
C GLU A 140 -15.69 -11.27 -27.30
N GLU A 141 -15.64 -10.50 -28.38
CA GLU A 141 -15.93 -9.07 -28.48
C GLU A 141 -17.44 -8.79 -28.41
N ASP A 142 -17.74 -7.54 -28.05
CA ASP A 142 -19.05 -6.92 -27.91
C ASP A 142 -19.98 -7.05 -29.12
N GLU A 143 -21.28 -7.32 -28.88
CA GLU A 143 -22.35 -6.69 -29.66
C GLU A 143 -23.51 -6.23 -28.76
N VAL A 144 -24.00 -5.05 -29.13
CA VAL A 144 -25.03 -4.20 -28.51
C VAL A 144 -26.41 -4.70 -28.93
N ASP A 145 -27.39 -4.67 -28.02
CA ASP A 145 -28.80 -4.51 -28.41
C ASP A 145 -29.55 -3.60 -27.43
N GLU A 146 -30.22 -2.60 -28.01
CA GLU A 146 -31.09 -1.61 -27.38
C GLU A 146 -32.56 -2.09 -27.36
N GLU A 147 -33.33 -1.48 -26.45
CA GLU A 147 -34.81 -1.42 -26.37
C GLU A 147 -35.51 -2.72 -25.89
N ASP A 148 -36.50 -2.71 -24.98
CA ASP A 148 -37.53 -1.71 -24.77
C ASP A 148 -38.27 -1.91 -23.43
N ASP A 149 -38.91 -0.83 -22.97
CA ASP A 149 -39.71 -0.66 -21.76
C ASP A 149 -40.80 -1.73 -21.52
N LYS A 150 -40.91 -2.19 -20.26
CA LYS A 150 -42.21 -2.54 -19.63
C LYS A 150 -42.23 -2.16 -18.14
N GLU A 151 -43.07 -1.17 -17.87
CA GLU A 151 -43.64 -0.84 -16.56
C GLU A 151 -44.39 -2.05 -16.00
N GLU A 152 -44.08 -2.45 -14.77
CA GLU A 152 -45.03 -3.12 -13.87
C GLU A 152 -45.00 -2.38 -12.53
N GLU A 153 -46.05 -1.59 -12.31
CA GLU A 153 -46.53 -1.13 -11.01
C GLU A 153 -47.05 -2.34 -10.23
N GLU A 154 -46.63 -2.57 -8.98
CA GLU A 154 -47.36 -3.15 -7.84
C GLU A 154 -46.44 -3.00 -6.60
N GLU A 155 -46.82 -2.68 -5.37
CA GLU A 155 -48.03 -2.16 -4.73
C GLU A 155 -47.51 -1.55 -3.41
N ASP A 156 -48.16 -0.46 -2.96
CA ASP A 156 -47.93 0.13 -1.64
C ASP A 156 -48.31 -0.88 -0.54
N ASP A 157 -47.37 -1.24 0.33
CA ASP A 157 -47.68 -1.71 1.68
C ASP A 157 -46.99 -0.78 2.68
N ASP A 158 -47.83 0.09 3.27
CA ASP A 158 -47.57 0.85 4.48
C ASP A 158 -47.29 -0.13 5.63
N ASP A 159 -46.03 -0.34 5.98
CA ASP A 159 -45.66 -0.96 7.26
C ASP A 159 -45.07 0.10 8.21
N GLU A 160 -45.82 0.29 9.29
CA GLU A 160 -45.61 1.21 10.40
C GLU A 160 -44.22 1.06 11.04
N GLU A 161 -43.71 2.20 11.54
CA GLU A 161 -42.53 2.31 12.39
C GLU A 161 -42.58 1.33 13.59
N ASP A 162 -41.83 0.23 13.52
CA ASP A 162 -41.48 -0.57 14.70
C ASP A 162 -40.08 -0.18 15.18
N ASP A 163 -40.04 0.73 16.17
CA ASP A 163 -38.87 1.11 16.97
C ASP A 163 -38.47 0.00 17.96
N GLY A 164 -38.43 -1.24 17.46
CA GLY A 164 -38.07 -2.45 18.19
C GLY A 164 -36.57 -2.65 18.14
N ALA A 165 -35.84 -2.12 19.13
CA ALA A 165 -34.44 -2.46 19.35
C ALA A 165 -34.28 -3.99 19.50
N GLN A 166 -33.84 -4.65 18.43
CA GLN A 166 -33.55 -6.09 18.44
C GLN A 166 -32.39 -6.33 19.42
N GLU A 167 -32.69 -6.94 20.57
CA GLU A 167 -31.71 -7.18 21.63
C GLU A 167 -30.72 -8.27 21.18
N TYR A 168 -29.57 -7.85 20.66
CA TYR A 168 -28.50 -8.75 20.24
C TYR A 168 -27.79 -9.34 21.48
N GLY A 169 -28.33 -10.42 22.03
CA GLY A 169 -27.75 -11.18 23.15
C GLY A 169 -26.48 -11.94 22.73
N PHE A 170 -25.35 -11.23 22.75
CA PHE A 170 -24.11 -11.71 22.18
C PHE A 170 -23.05 -11.96 23.27
N SER A 171 -22.64 -13.22 23.47
CA SER A 171 -21.55 -13.54 24.42
C SER A 171 -20.21 -12.93 23.96
N PRO A 172 -19.36 -12.43 24.87
CA PRO A 172 -18.08 -11.84 24.48
C PRO A 172 -17.24 -12.79 23.62
N LEU A 173 -16.64 -12.28 22.55
CA LEU A 173 -15.70 -13.05 21.75
C LEU A 173 -14.43 -13.31 22.58
N GLN A 174 -13.84 -14.49 22.42
CA GLN A 174 -12.55 -14.78 23.06
C GLN A 174 -11.42 -14.12 22.26
N LYS A 175 -10.34 -13.73 22.96
CA LYS A 175 -9.13 -13.22 22.32
C LYS A 175 -8.60 -14.22 21.30
N GLN A 176 -8.48 -13.78 20.05
CA GLN A 176 -7.90 -14.59 18.97
C GLN A 176 -6.37 -14.48 18.97
N ASN A 177 -5.66 -15.60 18.87
CA ASN A 177 -4.21 -15.64 18.65
C ASN A 177 -3.83 -15.89 17.17
N ALA A 178 -2.53 -15.87 16.87
CA ALA A 178 -2.02 -16.04 15.50
C ALA A 178 -2.43 -17.39 14.86
N ASP A 179 -2.39 -18.49 15.63
CA ASP A 179 -2.75 -19.82 15.14
C ASP A 179 -4.23 -19.94 14.81
N GLN A 180 -5.09 -19.37 15.65
CA GLN A 180 -6.54 -19.34 15.41
C GLN A 180 -6.87 -18.52 14.16
N ALA A 181 -6.22 -17.36 13.98
CA ALA A 181 -6.38 -16.55 12.77
C ALA A 181 -5.90 -17.32 11.52
N LYS A 182 -4.73 -17.99 11.60
CA LYS A 182 -4.21 -18.85 10.52
C LYS A 182 -5.18 -19.98 10.18
N LYS A 183 -5.79 -20.63 11.18
CA LYS A 183 -6.82 -21.67 10.97
C LYS A 183 -8.04 -21.12 10.23
N GLU A 184 -8.55 -19.95 10.62
CA GLU A 184 -9.66 -19.30 9.92
C GLU A 184 -9.31 -18.95 8.47
N ARG A 185 -8.09 -18.45 8.22
CA ARG A 185 -7.61 -18.17 6.85
C ARG A 185 -7.40 -19.41 6.00
N ASN A 186 -6.93 -20.50 6.59
CA ASN A 186 -6.74 -21.77 5.87
C ASN A 186 -8.07 -22.44 5.54
N ALA A 187 -9.10 -22.23 6.38
CA ALA A 187 -10.45 -22.74 6.13
C ALA A 187 -11.21 -21.91 5.07
N TYR A 188 -10.72 -20.72 4.74
CA TYR A 188 -11.38 -19.84 3.78
C TYR A 188 -11.34 -20.42 2.37
N LYS A 189 -12.52 -20.41 1.74
CA LYS A 189 -12.72 -20.74 0.33
C LYS A 189 -13.46 -19.57 -0.31
N LYS A 190 -12.93 -19.10 -1.43
CA LYS A 190 -13.53 -18.00 -2.18
C LYS A 190 -14.87 -18.45 -2.78
N VAL A 191 -15.93 -17.71 -2.51
CA VAL A 191 -17.27 -17.92 -3.07
C VAL A 191 -17.65 -16.74 -3.98
N ARG A 192 -18.36 -17.00 -5.08
CA ARG A 192 -18.85 -15.95 -5.98
C ARG A 192 -19.85 -15.05 -5.25
N GLY A 193 -19.73 -13.74 -5.44
CA GLY A 193 -20.64 -12.74 -4.86
C GLY A 193 -20.39 -12.39 -3.39
N GLN A 194 -19.36 -12.97 -2.75
CA GLN A 194 -19.03 -12.63 -1.36
C GLN A 194 -18.42 -11.23 -1.21
N ASP A 195 -18.55 -10.66 -0.02
CA ASP A 195 -18.03 -9.33 0.29
C ASP A 195 -16.52 -9.23 0.06
N TRP A 196 -16.09 -8.06 -0.41
CA TRP A 196 -14.68 -7.79 -0.68
C TRP A 196 -13.82 -7.89 0.59
N ILE A 197 -14.37 -7.53 1.75
CA ILE A 197 -13.64 -7.57 3.01
C ILE A 197 -13.32 -9.02 3.40
N SER A 198 -14.23 -9.95 3.15
CA SER A 198 -14.01 -11.39 3.37
C SER A 198 -12.95 -11.94 2.41
N ASN A 199 -12.92 -11.45 1.17
CA ASN A 199 -11.85 -11.75 0.21
C ASN A 199 -10.49 -11.24 0.70
N PHE A 200 -10.44 -9.96 1.07
CA PHE A 200 -9.23 -9.28 1.50
C PHE A 200 -8.63 -9.92 2.75
N MET A 201 -9.46 -10.19 3.76
CA MET A 201 -9.05 -10.85 5.00
C MET A 201 -8.83 -12.36 4.84
N ARG A 202 -9.20 -12.93 3.68
CA ARG A 202 -9.29 -14.38 3.44
C ARG A 202 -10.02 -15.08 4.57
N ASN A 203 -11.21 -14.61 4.94
CA ASN A 203 -11.95 -15.11 6.09
C ASN A 203 -13.47 -14.87 5.93
N ASN A 204 -14.25 -15.94 5.99
CA ASN A 204 -15.71 -15.92 5.77
C ASN A 204 -16.52 -15.37 6.96
N ASN A 205 -15.86 -15.07 8.09
CA ASN A 205 -16.53 -14.50 9.26
C ASN A 205 -16.79 -12.99 9.15
N TYR A 206 -16.23 -12.32 8.14
CA TYR A 206 -16.50 -10.91 7.88
C TYR A 206 -17.70 -10.73 6.97
N LYS A 207 -18.52 -9.72 7.26
CA LYS A 207 -19.65 -9.30 6.42
C LYS A 207 -19.81 -7.79 6.43
N LEU A 208 -20.34 -7.25 5.35
CA LEU A 208 -20.77 -5.85 5.26
C LEU A 208 -22.23 -5.71 5.67
N VAL A 209 -22.52 -4.63 6.41
CA VAL A 209 -23.87 -4.20 6.72
C VAL A 209 -24.01 -2.77 6.21
N ASP A 210 -24.89 -2.60 5.22
CA ASP A 210 -25.20 -1.30 4.64
C ASP A 210 -26.16 -0.50 5.54
N ASN A 211 -26.24 0.81 5.31
CA ASN A 211 -27.14 1.70 6.01
C ASN A 211 -27.80 2.69 5.03
N GLU A 212 -28.61 3.60 5.55
CA GLU A 212 -29.47 4.50 4.78
C GLU A 212 -28.67 5.48 3.89
N GLY A 213 -27.37 5.66 4.15
CA GLY A 213 -26.48 6.45 3.31
C GLY A 213 -26.60 7.96 3.48
N GLY A 214 -26.17 8.69 2.46
CA GLY A 214 -26.14 10.14 2.46
C GLY A 214 -25.22 10.72 3.55
N GLY A 215 -25.55 11.90 4.07
CA GLY A 215 -24.72 12.56 5.08
C GLY A 215 -24.73 11.87 6.45
N ASP A 216 -25.62 10.91 6.68
CA ASP A 216 -25.78 10.19 7.94
C ASP A 216 -24.92 8.93 8.05
N CYS A 217 -24.34 8.43 6.95
CA CYS A 217 -23.67 7.13 6.89
C CYS A 217 -22.63 6.85 7.99
N LEU A 218 -21.81 7.84 8.37
CA LEU A 218 -20.87 7.70 9.49
C LEU A 218 -21.60 7.45 10.82
N PHE A 219 -22.65 8.24 11.08
CA PHE A 219 -23.44 8.18 12.30
C PHE A 219 -24.27 6.89 12.34
N SER A 220 -24.87 6.48 11.21
CA SER A 220 -25.56 5.20 11.09
C SER A 220 -24.60 4.03 11.34
N THR A 221 -23.40 4.05 10.76
CA THR A 221 -22.38 3.01 11.00
C THR A 221 -22.02 2.88 12.50
N ILE A 222 -21.87 4.01 13.20
CA ILE A 222 -21.62 4.01 14.66
C ILE A 222 -22.82 3.46 15.42
N ARG A 223 -24.04 3.92 15.10
CA ARG A 223 -25.30 3.44 15.69
C ARG A 223 -25.41 1.91 15.53
N ASP A 224 -25.22 1.41 14.31
CA ASP A 224 -25.40 0.00 13.95
C ASP A 224 -24.31 -0.89 14.57
N GLY A 225 -23.08 -0.37 14.68
CA GLY A 225 -22.00 -1.06 15.37
C GLY A 225 -22.27 -1.21 16.87
N LEU A 226 -22.73 -0.14 17.51
CA LEU A 226 -23.04 -0.07 18.94
C LEU A 226 -24.31 -0.87 19.31
N SER A 227 -25.35 -0.86 18.47
CA SER A 227 -26.58 -1.62 18.72
C SER A 227 -26.31 -3.13 18.78
N ARG A 228 -25.39 -3.62 17.94
CA ARG A 228 -24.89 -5.01 17.94
C ARG A 228 -24.02 -5.37 19.14
N VAL A 229 -23.81 -4.47 20.10
CA VAL A 229 -23.22 -4.77 21.41
C VAL A 229 -24.10 -4.28 22.58
N GLY A 230 -25.39 -4.05 22.31
CA GLY A 230 -26.37 -3.67 23.31
C GLY A 230 -26.29 -2.20 23.75
N ILE A 231 -25.60 -1.34 22.99
CA ILE A 231 -25.53 0.09 23.23
C ILE A 231 -26.47 0.80 22.26
N THR A 232 -27.62 1.24 22.77
CA THR A 232 -28.63 1.97 21.98
C THR A 232 -28.25 3.45 21.87
N THR A 233 -28.33 3.98 20.65
CA THR A 233 -28.24 5.42 20.37
C THR A 233 -28.98 5.73 19.06
N THR A 234 -29.13 7.00 18.72
CA THR A 234 -29.71 7.44 17.44
C THR A 234 -28.76 8.34 16.66
N VAL A 235 -28.94 8.45 15.34
CA VAL A 235 -28.20 9.41 14.51
C VAL A 235 -28.34 10.84 15.05
N ALA A 236 -29.53 11.23 15.50
CA ALA A 236 -29.78 12.55 16.07
C ALA A 236 -28.96 12.80 17.35
N GLU A 237 -28.87 11.82 18.25
CA GLU A 237 -28.05 11.92 19.47
C GLU A 237 -26.56 12.03 19.15
N LEU A 238 -26.06 11.22 18.21
CA LEU A 238 -24.66 11.25 17.79
C LEU A 238 -24.30 12.59 17.16
N ARG A 239 -25.18 13.14 16.32
CA ARG A 239 -25.02 14.47 15.73
C ARG A 239 -25.08 15.58 16.77
N ASP A 240 -25.96 15.49 17.75
CA ASP A 240 -26.02 16.49 18.82
C ASP A 240 -24.75 16.48 19.68
N LYS A 241 -24.24 15.29 20.04
CA LYS A 241 -22.94 15.15 20.70
C LYS A 241 -21.82 15.81 19.91
N LEU A 242 -21.74 15.58 18.60
CA LEU A 242 -20.75 16.23 17.75
C LEU A 242 -20.93 17.75 17.67
N ALA A 243 -22.17 18.22 17.51
CA ALA A 243 -22.48 19.65 17.41
C ALA A 243 -22.09 20.40 18.70
N ASN A 244 -22.22 19.77 19.87
CA ASN A 244 -21.85 20.37 21.14
C ASN A 244 -20.34 20.56 21.31
N GLU A 245 -19.51 19.79 20.60
CA GLU A 245 -18.05 19.94 20.57
C GLU A 245 -17.55 21.00 19.57
N ALA A 246 -18.42 21.48 18.67
CA ALA A 246 -18.06 22.54 17.74
C ALA A 246 -17.78 23.84 18.49
N ASN A 247 -16.58 24.39 18.29
CA ASN A 247 -16.12 25.64 18.88
C ASN A 247 -15.80 26.68 17.80
N GLN A 248 -15.42 27.89 18.23
CA GLN A 248 -15.12 29.00 17.32
C GLN A 248 -14.00 28.68 16.33
N GLY A 249 -12.94 27.99 16.76
CA GLY A 249 -11.82 27.63 15.91
C GLY A 249 -12.21 26.63 14.82
N VAL A 250 -13.01 25.62 15.16
CA VAL A 250 -13.53 24.65 14.18
C VAL A 250 -14.41 25.37 13.15
N PHE A 251 -15.35 26.21 13.61
CA PHE A 251 -16.20 27.00 12.73
C PHE A 251 -15.39 27.89 11.78
N GLU A 252 -14.40 28.62 12.29
CA GLU A 252 -13.53 29.48 11.48
C GLU A 252 -12.72 28.67 10.47
N GLY A 253 -12.25 27.48 10.83
CA GLY A 253 -11.59 26.54 9.93
C GLY A 253 -12.46 26.23 8.71
N TYR A 254 -13.66 25.68 8.92
CA TYR A 254 -14.60 25.38 7.82
C TYR A 254 -15.01 26.60 7.02
N ARG A 255 -15.24 27.74 7.70
CA ARG A 255 -15.61 28.99 7.04
C ARG A 255 -14.49 29.49 6.13
N ASN A 256 -13.24 29.40 6.58
CA ASN A 256 -12.08 29.80 5.80
C ASN A 256 -11.95 28.91 4.56
N MET A 257 -12.09 27.58 4.69
CA MET A 257 -12.08 26.66 3.55
C MET A 257 -13.15 27.00 2.51
N TYR A 258 -14.38 27.23 2.96
CA TYR A 258 -15.48 27.63 2.08
C TYR A 258 -15.22 28.97 1.37
N ILE A 259 -14.73 29.99 2.10
CA ILE A 259 -14.44 31.32 1.54
C ILE A 259 -13.30 31.23 0.53
N MET A 260 -12.24 30.47 0.83
CA MET A 260 -11.10 30.27 -0.06
C MET A 260 -11.54 29.57 -1.35
N ALA A 261 -12.18 28.41 -1.27
CA ALA A 261 -12.66 27.67 -2.45
C ALA A 261 -13.59 28.52 -3.32
N ARG A 262 -14.48 29.30 -2.71
CA ARG A 262 -15.36 30.24 -3.42
C ARG A 262 -14.57 31.40 -4.06
N GLY A 263 -13.55 31.92 -3.38
CA GLY A 263 -12.65 32.95 -3.89
C GLY A 263 -11.90 32.46 -5.13
N GLU A 264 -11.29 31.28 -5.05
CA GLU A 264 -10.59 30.62 -6.15
C GLU A 264 -11.51 30.41 -7.37
N LEU A 265 -12.74 29.94 -7.14
CA LEU A 265 -13.73 29.77 -8.20
C LEU A 265 -14.05 31.10 -8.90
N ASN A 266 -14.30 32.16 -8.13
CA ASN A 266 -14.60 33.48 -8.68
C ASN A 266 -13.42 34.08 -9.46
N ASP A 267 -12.20 33.89 -8.95
CA ASP A 267 -10.97 34.35 -9.60
C ASP A 267 -10.72 33.58 -10.90
N ALA A 268 -10.88 32.26 -10.89
CA ALA A 268 -10.78 31.44 -12.10
C ALA A 268 -11.83 31.88 -13.15
N ASP A 269 -13.07 32.17 -12.74
CA ASP A 269 -14.11 32.67 -13.63
C ASP A 269 -13.78 34.04 -14.25
N ARG A 270 -13.20 34.95 -13.45
CA ARG A 270 -12.74 36.26 -13.93
C ARG A 270 -11.61 36.09 -14.94
N VAL A 271 -10.60 35.29 -14.60
CA VAL A 271 -9.43 35.05 -15.46
C VAL A 271 -9.84 34.38 -16.78
N LEU A 272 -10.73 33.40 -16.77
CA LEU A 272 -11.23 32.76 -17.99
C LEU A 272 -11.95 33.76 -18.92
N LYS A 273 -12.76 34.67 -18.36
CA LYS A 273 -13.42 35.73 -19.14
C LYS A 273 -12.39 36.68 -19.77
N ASP A 274 -11.36 37.07 -19.02
CA ASP A 274 -10.30 37.95 -19.52
C ASP A 274 -9.46 37.27 -20.61
N LEU A 275 -9.08 36.00 -20.44
CA LEU A 275 -8.36 35.23 -21.44
C LEU A 275 -9.18 35.06 -22.73
N ALA A 276 -10.49 34.81 -22.63
CA ALA A 276 -11.38 34.75 -23.78
C ALA A 276 -11.44 36.09 -24.54
N LYS A 277 -11.45 37.21 -23.82
CA LYS A 277 -11.38 38.56 -24.42
C LYS A 277 -10.04 38.80 -25.11
N GLN A 278 -8.93 38.48 -24.45
CA GLN A 278 -7.58 38.59 -25.02
C GLN A 278 -7.45 37.76 -26.30
N HIS A 279 -7.91 36.51 -26.28
CA HIS A 279 -7.88 35.64 -27.45
C HIS A 279 -8.70 36.22 -28.62
N LYS A 280 -9.89 36.77 -28.35
CA LYS A 280 -10.72 37.45 -29.35
C LYS A 280 -10.01 38.67 -29.95
N ASP A 281 -9.32 39.46 -29.13
CA ASP A 281 -8.60 40.66 -29.59
C ASP A 281 -7.33 40.30 -30.37
N ILE A 282 -6.58 39.27 -29.96
CA ILE A 282 -5.46 38.72 -30.73
C ILE A 282 -5.94 38.25 -32.12
N LYS A 283 -7.04 37.50 -32.19
CA LYS A 283 -7.63 37.04 -33.46
C LYS A 283 -7.99 38.21 -34.37
N LYS A 284 -8.62 39.27 -33.84
CA LYS A 284 -8.92 40.48 -34.63
C LYS A 284 -7.66 41.13 -35.19
N ARG A 285 -6.62 41.33 -34.37
CA ARG A 285 -5.35 41.92 -34.82
C ARG A 285 -4.67 41.08 -35.91
N ALA A 286 -4.64 39.76 -35.74
CA ALA A 286 -4.03 38.83 -36.68
C ALA A 286 -4.71 38.82 -38.07
N THR A 287 -6.01 39.13 -38.12
CA THR A 287 -6.80 39.17 -39.38
C THR A 287 -6.81 40.54 -40.08
N LYS A 288 -6.11 41.55 -39.55
CA LYS A 288 -6.11 42.91 -40.13
C LYS A 288 -5.31 42.95 -41.44
N LYS A 289 -5.89 43.54 -42.50
CA LYS A 289 -5.19 43.70 -43.79
C LYS A 289 -3.95 44.59 -43.64
N GLY A 290 -2.83 44.18 -44.26
CA GLY A 290 -1.57 44.93 -44.30
C GLY A 290 -0.61 44.69 -43.13
N ILE A 291 -0.87 43.70 -42.27
CA ILE A 291 0.00 43.32 -41.15
C ILE A 291 1.25 42.57 -41.64
N ALA A 292 2.39 42.82 -40.99
CA ALA A 292 3.65 42.14 -41.33
C ALA A 292 3.63 40.67 -40.89
N ARG A 293 4.27 39.78 -41.67
CA ARG A 293 4.30 38.33 -41.39
C ARG A 293 4.87 37.99 -40.02
N GLU A 294 5.91 38.70 -39.57
CA GLU A 294 6.51 38.51 -38.24
C GLU A 294 5.56 38.93 -37.11
N GLU A 295 4.78 39.99 -37.30
CA GLU A 295 3.77 40.43 -36.33
C GLU A 295 2.63 39.40 -36.22
N VAL A 296 2.19 38.81 -37.34
CA VAL A 296 1.23 37.69 -37.33
C VAL A 296 1.79 36.48 -36.58
N LYS A 297 3.07 36.15 -36.79
CA LYS A 297 3.71 35.03 -36.09
C LYS A 297 3.77 35.26 -34.58
N ALA A 298 4.14 36.46 -34.13
CA ALA A 298 4.12 36.83 -32.72
C ALA A 298 2.71 36.76 -32.10
N LEU A 299 1.69 37.18 -32.85
CA LEU A 299 0.29 37.08 -32.43
C LEU A 299 -0.18 35.63 -32.31
N ILE A 300 0.26 34.73 -33.19
CA ILE A 300 -0.04 33.30 -33.10
C ILE A 300 0.62 32.70 -31.86
N THR A 301 1.88 33.02 -31.57
CA THR A 301 2.55 32.58 -30.34
C THR A 301 1.79 33.06 -29.11
N GLN A 302 1.42 34.34 -29.06
CA GLN A 302 0.63 34.88 -27.96
C GLN A 302 -0.74 34.19 -27.82
N ALA A 303 -1.41 33.86 -28.93
CA ALA A 303 -2.67 33.12 -28.91
C ALA A 303 -2.50 31.72 -28.32
N ASN A 304 -1.41 31.03 -28.68
CA ASN A 304 -1.09 29.71 -28.14
C ASN A 304 -0.84 29.77 -26.63
N ASP A 305 -0.10 30.76 -26.13
CA ASP A 305 0.17 30.93 -24.70
C ASP A 305 -1.11 31.26 -23.91
N VAL A 306 -1.98 32.10 -24.47
CA VAL A 306 -3.32 32.36 -23.91
C VAL A 306 -4.15 31.07 -23.89
N GLY A 307 -4.08 30.24 -24.94
CA GLY A 307 -4.76 28.94 -25.01
C GLY A 307 -4.28 27.94 -23.96
N LYS A 308 -2.96 27.84 -23.76
CA LYS A 308 -2.34 27.02 -22.69
C LYS A 308 -2.82 27.48 -21.31
N THR A 309 -2.74 28.78 -21.05
CA THR A 309 -3.17 29.38 -19.78
C THR A 309 -4.67 29.16 -19.53
N HIS A 310 -5.51 29.34 -20.57
CA HIS A 310 -6.95 29.10 -20.47
C HIS A 310 -7.26 27.64 -20.12
N THR A 311 -6.52 26.69 -20.69
CA THR A 311 -6.68 25.26 -20.40
C THR A 311 -6.29 24.94 -18.95
N ARG A 312 -5.18 25.50 -18.46
CA ARG A 312 -4.74 25.37 -17.06
C ARG A 312 -5.79 25.91 -16.09
N VAL A 313 -6.23 27.16 -16.27
CA VAL A 313 -7.23 27.80 -15.39
C VAL A 313 -8.57 27.06 -15.43
N LYS A 314 -8.94 26.43 -16.56
CA LYS A 314 -10.14 25.58 -16.64
C LYS A 314 -10.02 24.32 -15.76
N LYS A 315 -8.83 23.74 -15.65
CA LYS A 315 -8.55 22.60 -14.74
C LYS A 315 -8.60 23.05 -13.27
N GLU A 316 -7.97 24.17 -12.94
CA GLU A 316 -8.02 24.77 -11.60
C GLU A 316 -9.45 25.07 -11.17
N LYS A 317 -10.26 25.66 -12.07
CA LYS A 317 -11.69 25.87 -11.82
C LYS A 317 -12.43 24.58 -11.45
N LYS A 318 -12.14 23.48 -12.16
CA LYS A 318 -12.78 22.18 -11.88
C LYS A 318 -12.45 21.70 -10.46
N GLN A 319 -11.22 21.90 -9.99
CA GLN A 319 -10.84 21.55 -8.63
C GLN A 319 -11.47 22.47 -7.59
N ALA A 320 -11.47 23.78 -7.83
CA ALA A 320 -12.15 24.73 -6.95
C ALA A 320 -13.64 24.40 -6.77
N ILE A 321 -14.31 23.90 -7.83
CA ILE A 321 -15.69 23.39 -7.75
C ILE A 321 -15.78 22.16 -6.83
N LYS A 322 -14.86 21.19 -6.97
CA LYS A 322 -14.85 20.00 -6.11
C LYS A 322 -14.65 20.38 -4.64
N LEU A 323 -13.66 21.23 -4.36
CA LEU A 323 -13.38 21.74 -3.02
C LEU A 323 -14.57 22.52 -2.46
N LEU A 324 -15.19 23.38 -3.26
CA LEU A 324 -16.37 24.14 -2.85
C LEU A 324 -17.57 23.23 -2.53
N ASN A 325 -17.73 22.12 -3.25
CA ASN A 325 -18.77 21.13 -2.99
C ASN A 325 -18.56 20.42 -1.65
N GLU A 326 -17.32 20.10 -1.26
CA GLU A 326 -16.99 19.52 0.06
C GLU A 326 -17.48 20.44 1.20
N TYR A 327 -17.37 21.76 1.03
CA TYR A 327 -17.78 22.75 2.03
C TYR A 327 -19.13 23.43 1.74
N ALA A 328 -19.95 22.88 0.84
CA ALA A 328 -21.18 23.54 0.40
C ALA A 328 -22.19 23.78 1.53
N PHE A 329 -22.16 22.94 2.58
CA PHE A 329 -23.01 23.08 3.77
C PHE A 329 -22.76 24.37 4.55
N MET A 330 -21.61 25.03 4.35
CA MET A 330 -21.26 26.34 4.95
C MET A 330 -21.93 27.52 4.25
N LYS A 331 -22.65 27.31 3.15
CA LYS A 331 -23.37 28.37 2.44
C LYS A 331 -24.41 29.02 3.37
N GLY A 332 -24.21 30.32 3.62
CA GLY A 332 -25.11 31.12 4.47
C GLY A 332 -24.92 30.91 5.98
N VAL A 333 -23.86 30.22 6.39
CA VAL A 333 -23.50 30.04 7.81
C VAL A 333 -22.58 31.17 8.25
N GLU A 334 -23.06 32.01 9.16
CA GLU A 334 -22.39 33.25 9.57
C GLU A 334 -21.78 33.19 10.97
N ASN A 335 -22.22 32.24 11.80
CA ASN A 335 -21.79 32.09 13.18
C ASN A 335 -21.80 30.63 13.66
N LEU A 336 -21.19 30.39 14.81
CA LEU A 336 -21.04 29.08 15.43
C LEU A 336 -22.38 28.37 15.66
N GLU A 337 -23.43 29.07 16.10
CA GLU A 337 -24.72 28.45 16.40
C GLU A 337 -25.46 27.97 15.13
N GLN A 338 -25.35 28.72 14.04
CA GLN A 338 -25.81 28.25 12.73
C GLN A 338 -25.01 27.05 12.24
N PHE A 339 -23.69 27.03 12.47
CA PHE A 339 -22.84 25.90 12.12
C PHE A 339 -23.21 24.64 12.91
N LYS A 340 -23.43 24.74 14.22
CA LYS A 340 -23.95 23.64 15.05
C LYS A 340 -25.29 23.11 14.54
N THR A 341 -26.17 24.02 14.12
CA THR A 341 -27.45 23.63 13.50
C THR A 341 -27.24 22.85 12.20
N LYS A 342 -26.23 23.18 11.39
CA LYS A 342 -25.88 22.39 10.21
C LYS A 342 -25.36 21.00 10.54
N ILE A 343 -24.46 20.88 11.54
CA ILE A 343 -23.92 19.60 12.02
C ILE A 343 -25.04 18.64 12.43
N ARG A 344 -26.12 19.16 13.03
CA ARG A 344 -27.30 18.40 13.44
C ARG A 344 -28.15 17.83 12.30
N THR A 345 -27.81 18.10 11.04
CA THR A 345 -28.58 17.64 9.88
C THR A 345 -27.72 16.83 8.92
N CYS A 346 -28.36 16.02 8.07
CA CYS A 346 -27.73 15.23 7.01
C CYS A 346 -27.03 16.06 5.92
N THR A 347 -27.10 17.40 5.98
CA THR A 347 -26.32 18.27 5.10
C THR A 347 -24.84 18.30 5.48
N PHE A 348 -24.50 17.99 6.74
CA PHE A 348 -23.13 17.85 7.20
C PHE A 348 -22.69 16.39 7.14
N TRP A 349 -21.64 16.13 6.37
CA TRP A 349 -21.05 14.81 6.18
C TRP A 349 -19.91 14.60 7.17
N GLY A 350 -19.84 13.41 7.76
CA GLY A 350 -18.83 13.06 8.74
C GLY A 350 -17.44 12.88 8.13
N GLU A 351 -16.57 13.87 8.29
CA GLU A 351 -15.17 13.82 7.85
C GLU A 351 -14.17 13.66 9.03
N THR A 352 -12.88 13.88 8.79
CA THR A 352 -11.78 13.61 9.73
C THR A 352 -11.96 14.25 11.11
N TRP A 353 -12.46 15.49 11.18
CA TRP A 353 -12.77 16.14 12.46
C TRP A 353 -13.92 15.43 13.20
N ALA A 354 -14.97 15.04 12.49
CA ALA A 354 -16.12 14.35 13.06
C ALA A 354 -15.72 12.99 13.63
N ILE A 355 -14.89 12.23 12.90
CA ILE A 355 -14.37 10.92 13.34
C ILE A 355 -13.59 11.06 14.65
N SER A 356 -12.54 11.89 14.66
CA SER A 356 -11.67 12.04 15.85
C SER A 356 -12.43 12.59 17.07
N THR A 357 -13.38 13.49 16.85
CA THR A 357 -14.23 14.04 17.93
C THR A 357 -15.20 12.98 18.47
N LEU A 358 -15.89 12.23 17.60
CA LEU A 358 -16.81 11.17 18.03
C LEU A 358 -16.09 10.02 18.72
N GLU A 359 -14.90 9.65 18.26
CA GLU A 359 -14.04 8.67 18.94
C GLU A 359 -13.80 9.07 20.40
N ARG A 360 -13.43 10.34 20.66
CA ARG A 360 -13.26 10.85 22.02
C ARG A 360 -14.56 10.89 22.82
N VAL A 361 -15.62 11.49 22.28
CA VAL A 361 -16.86 11.76 23.02
C VAL A 361 -17.64 10.49 23.34
N LEU A 362 -17.56 9.48 22.49
CA LEU A 362 -18.21 8.18 22.69
C LEU A 362 -17.27 7.16 23.35
N ASN A 363 -15.99 7.50 23.49
CA ASN A 363 -14.93 6.59 23.94
C ASN A 363 -14.85 5.31 23.09
N ILE A 364 -14.88 5.48 21.77
CA ILE A 364 -14.80 4.41 20.76
C ILE A 364 -13.62 4.66 19.80
N LYS A 365 -13.23 3.65 19.01
CA LYS A 365 -12.25 3.80 17.93
C LYS A 365 -12.79 3.22 16.63
N LEU A 366 -12.78 4.00 15.55
CA LEU A 366 -13.13 3.49 14.23
C LEU A 366 -11.87 2.95 13.55
N ILE A 367 -11.95 1.71 13.07
CA ILE A 367 -10.91 1.07 12.25
C ILE A 367 -11.40 1.07 10.81
N LEU A 368 -10.88 2.01 10.03
CA LEU A 368 -11.37 2.31 8.68
C LEU A 368 -10.65 1.49 7.61
N PHE A 369 -11.41 0.92 6.68
CA PHE A 369 -10.91 0.14 5.54
C PHE A 369 -11.36 0.77 4.21
N SER A 370 -10.43 1.14 3.34
CA SER A 370 -10.69 1.77 2.05
C SER A 370 -11.05 0.75 0.97
N LEU A 371 -12.30 0.79 0.51
CA LEU A 371 -12.73 0.02 -0.66
C LEU A 371 -12.00 0.47 -1.93
N GLU A 372 -11.73 1.77 -2.06
CA GLU A 372 -11.04 2.32 -3.21
C GLU A 372 -9.62 1.76 -3.34
N ALA A 373 -8.87 1.74 -2.24
CA ALA A 373 -7.52 1.16 -2.21
C ALA A 373 -7.55 -0.33 -2.59
N TYR A 374 -8.52 -1.09 -2.07
CA TYR A 374 -8.70 -2.50 -2.41
C TYR A 374 -8.98 -2.70 -3.91
N LYS A 375 -9.94 -1.95 -4.49
CA LYS A 375 -10.27 -2.01 -5.92
C LYS A 375 -9.08 -1.68 -6.80
N GLN A 376 -8.21 -0.79 -6.35
CA GLN A 376 -7.00 -0.37 -7.05
C GLN A 376 -5.78 -1.26 -6.76
N ARG A 377 -5.96 -2.35 -6.00
CA ARG A 377 -4.91 -3.30 -5.58
C ARG A 377 -3.78 -2.66 -4.75
N ASP A 378 -4.07 -1.51 -4.13
CA ASP A 378 -3.23 -0.83 -3.15
C ASP A 378 -3.48 -1.44 -1.75
N TYR A 379 -3.14 -2.72 -1.59
CA TYR A 379 -3.49 -3.50 -0.39
C TYR A 379 -2.83 -2.95 0.88
N ASP A 380 -1.63 -2.39 0.77
CA ASP A 380 -0.95 -1.72 1.88
C ASP A 380 -1.70 -0.45 2.32
N ASN A 381 -2.50 0.16 1.43
CA ASN A 381 -3.35 1.31 1.74
C ASN A 381 -4.81 1.04 2.05
N VAL A 382 -5.21 -0.23 2.20
CA VAL A 382 -6.58 -0.57 2.61
C VAL A 382 -6.89 -0.09 4.03
N LEU A 383 -6.07 -0.40 5.03
CA LEU A 383 -6.31 0.10 6.40
C LEU A 383 -5.96 1.59 6.49
N LEU A 384 -6.88 2.45 6.90
CA LEU A 384 -6.62 3.89 7.06
C LEU A 384 -6.29 4.21 8.51
N CYS A 385 -5.11 4.77 8.74
CA CYS A 385 -4.64 5.11 10.09
C CYS A 385 -5.33 6.36 10.67
N GLY A 386 -6.02 7.15 9.84
CA GLY A 386 -6.66 8.40 10.25
C GLY A 386 -5.66 9.50 10.62
N GLN A 387 -6.19 10.64 11.10
CA GLN A 387 -5.40 11.76 11.58
C GLN A 387 -5.81 12.10 13.01
N LEU A 388 -4.84 12.46 13.85
CA LEU A 388 -5.10 12.92 15.21
C LEU A 388 -5.46 14.42 15.18
N ASN A 389 -6.69 14.73 14.79
CA ASN A 389 -7.19 16.10 14.64
C ASN A 389 -8.02 16.58 15.85
N ASP A 390 -7.84 15.94 17.00
CA ASP A 390 -8.47 16.31 18.27
C ASP A 390 -7.39 16.75 19.25
N THR A 391 -7.33 18.06 19.50
CA THR A 391 -6.30 18.67 20.35
C THR A 391 -6.37 18.20 21.80
N ILE A 392 -7.54 17.71 22.26
CA ILE A 392 -7.71 17.18 23.61
C ILE A 392 -7.05 15.80 23.71
N LEU A 393 -7.26 14.92 22.73
CA LEU A 393 -6.58 13.63 22.66
C LEU A 393 -5.07 13.79 22.46
N GLU A 394 -4.67 14.74 21.59
CA GLU A 394 -3.27 15.05 21.34
C GLU A 394 -2.54 15.50 22.62
N GLN A 395 -3.12 16.47 23.35
CA GLN A 395 -2.56 16.94 24.62
C GLN A 395 -2.56 15.86 25.70
N ARG A 396 -3.57 14.98 25.71
CA ARG A 396 -3.63 13.85 26.66
C ARG A 396 -2.52 12.83 26.39
N GLY A 397 -2.13 12.64 25.13
CA GLY A 397 -1.10 11.67 24.72
C GLY A 397 -1.45 10.20 25.00
N SER A 398 -2.69 9.93 25.41
CA SER A 398 -3.21 8.61 25.71
C SER A 398 -4.71 8.53 25.39
N PHE A 399 -5.16 7.42 24.83
CA PHE A 399 -6.56 7.15 24.53
C PHE A 399 -6.88 5.67 24.78
N GLU A 400 -7.94 5.39 25.56
CA GLU A 400 -8.34 4.04 25.95
C GLU A 400 -9.79 3.77 25.50
N PRO A 401 -10.00 3.46 24.21
CA PRO A 401 -11.33 3.17 23.69
C PRO A 401 -11.93 1.95 24.38
N THR A 402 -13.22 2.04 24.72
CA THR A 402 -13.97 0.88 25.23
C THR A 402 -14.42 -0.05 24.11
N HIS A 403 -14.71 0.52 22.95
CA HIS A 403 -15.20 -0.22 21.79
C HIS A 403 -14.45 0.21 20.53
N TYR A 404 -14.22 -0.76 19.66
CA TYR A 404 -13.67 -0.61 18.32
C TYR A 404 -14.77 -0.99 17.33
N ILE A 405 -14.94 -0.23 16.27
CA ILE A 405 -15.92 -0.50 15.20
C ILE A 405 -15.14 -0.61 13.90
N LEU A 406 -15.30 -1.73 13.20
CA LEU A 406 -14.70 -1.91 11.88
C LEU A 406 -15.61 -1.23 10.85
N THR A 407 -15.05 -0.37 10.02
CA THR A 407 -15.83 0.49 9.13
C THR A 407 -15.22 0.49 7.75
N GLU A 408 -16.02 0.22 6.74
CA GLU A 408 -15.62 0.45 5.35
C GLU A 408 -15.79 1.93 5.02
N PHE A 409 -14.84 2.47 4.27
CA PHE A 409 -14.92 3.78 3.65
C PHE A 409 -14.81 3.66 2.13
N MET A 410 -15.86 4.11 1.43
CA MET A 410 -15.95 4.07 -0.04
C MET A 410 -15.51 5.37 -0.73
N GLY A 411 -14.99 6.35 0.02
CA GLY A 411 -14.72 7.71 -0.45
C GLY A 411 -15.88 8.69 -0.22
N TRP A 412 -17.12 8.18 -0.25
CA TRP A 412 -18.36 8.97 -0.11
C TRP A 412 -19.42 8.31 0.78
N HIS A 413 -19.16 7.11 1.28
CA HIS A 413 -20.09 6.34 2.12
C HIS A 413 -19.33 5.52 3.15
N TYR A 414 -19.93 5.36 4.33
CA TYR A 414 -19.43 4.49 5.39
C TYR A 414 -20.40 3.34 5.61
N ARG A 415 -19.86 2.12 5.74
CA ARG A 415 -20.62 0.91 6.05
C ARG A 415 -19.99 0.16 7.20
N LEU A 416 -20.81 -0.57 7.94
CA LEU A 416 -20.35 -1.38 9.06
C LEU A 416 -19.70 -2.67 8.53
N ILE A 417 -18.50 -2.98 9.01
CA ILE A 417 -17.89 -4.30 8.84
C ILE A 417 -18.15 -5.07 10.13
N THR A 418 -18.78 -6.23 10.01
CA THR A 418 -18.99 -7.14 11.14
C THR A 418 -17.98 -8.28 11.10
N TYR A 419 -17.70 -8.87 12.26
CA TYR A 419 -16.95 -10.12 12.37
C TYR A 419 -17.70 -11.07 13.31
N LYS A 420 -18.08 -12.25 12.82
CA LYS A 420 -18.98 -13.19 13.52
C LYS A 420 -20.25 -12.48 13.99
N ASP A 421 -20.80 -11.65 13.12
CA ASP A 421 -21.99 -10.80 13.31
C ASP A 421 -21.90 -9.75 14.44
N ARG A 422 -20.74 -9.58 15.10
CA ARG A 422 -20.46 -8.46 16.01
C ARG A 422 -20.21 -7.17 15.21
N GLY A 423 -20.78 -6.05 15.69
CA GLY A 423 -20.53 -4.71 15.13
C GLY A 423 -19.56 -3.86 15.95
N GLY A 424 -19.38 -4.17 17.24
CA GLY A 424 -18.43 -3.52 18.14
C GLY A 424 -17.57 -4.55 18.88
N PHE A 425 -16.35 -4.16 19.25
CA PHE A 425 -15.35 -5.03 19.85
C PHE A 425 -14.66 -4.33 21.02
N SER A 426 -14.43 -4.99 22.15
CA SER A 426 -13.32 -4.61 23.03
C SER A 426 -11.97 -4.89 22.34
N PHE A 427 -10.87 -4.36 22.87
CA PHE A 427 -9.54 -4.56 22.26
C PHE A 427 -9.20 -6.05 22.06
N GLU A 428 -9.57 -6.89 23.03
CA GLU A 428 -9.29 -8.34 22.99
C GLU A 428 -10.14 -9.07 21.94
N GLU A 429 -11.33 -8.55 21.63
CA GLU A 429 -12.27 -9.12 20.66
C GLU A 429 -11.94 -8.73 19.21
N ILE A 430 -11.07 -7.74 18.98
CA ILE A 430 -10.60 -7.41 17.63
C ILE A 430 -9.88 -8.65 17.05
N PRO A 431 -10.22 -9.08 15.82
CA PRO A 431 -9.51 -10.19 15.16
C PRO A 431 -7.99 -9.95 15.13
N PHE A 432 -7.21 -11.01 15.34
CA PHE A 432 -5.75 -10.92 15.46
C PHE A 432 -5.11 -10.24 14.25
N ASP A 433 -5.54 -10.60 13.04
CA ASP A 433 -5.02 -10.05 11.79
C ASP A 433 -5.27 -8.54 11.69
N ILE A 434 -6.40 -8.03 12.18
CA ILE A 434 -6.68 -6.59 12.20
C ILE A 434 -5.77 -5.89 13.20
N ARG A 435 -5.60 -6.44 14.42
CA ARG A 435 -4.65 -5.85 15.38
C ARG A 435 -3.23 -5.83 14.80
N ARG A 436 -2.83 -6.90 14.12
CA ARG A 436 -1.52 -7.00 13.47
C ARG A 436 -1.37 -5.96 12.36
N MET A 437 -2.35 -5.82 11.49
CA MET A 437 -2.35 -4.79 10.45
C MET A 437 -2.25 -3.37 11.01
N VAL A 438 -2.95 -3.07 12.11
CA VAL A 438 -2.86 -1.77 12.79
C VAL A 438 -1.45 -1.53 13.30
N VAL A 439 -0.80 -2.52 13.91
CA VAL A 439 0.59 -2.38 14.38
C VAL A 439 1.54 -2.17 13.19
N ASP A 440 1.48 -3.05 12.19
CA ASP A 440 2.41 -3.02 11.04
C ASP A 440 2.33 -1.71 10.25
N LYS A 441 1.14 -1.11 10.19
CA LYS A 441 0.90 0.08 9.38
C LYS A 441 0.83 1.38 10.18
N CYS A 442 0.07 1.40 11.27
CA CYS A 442 -0.29 2.65 11.95
C CYS A 442 0.64 2.99 13.12
N LEU A 443 1.52 2.07 13.53
CA LEU A 443 2.50 2.30 14.59
C LEU A 443 3.95 2.38 14.05
N GLU A 444 4.16 2.29 12.73
CA GLU A 444 5.48 2.29 12.08
C GLU A 444 6.35 3.51 12.44
N ARG A 445 5.73 4.68 12.67
CA ARG A 445 6.41 5.95 13.00
C ARG A 445 6.37 6.33 14.48
N GLN A 446 5.87 5.45 15.34
CA GLN A 446 5.61 5.78 16.75
C GLN A 446 4.82 7.09 16.93
N ALA A 447 3.84 7.35 16.06
CA ALA A 447 3.08 8.59 16.01
C ALA A 447 1.64 8.35 15.52
N GLY A 448 0.78 9.37 15.63
CA GLY A 448 -0.59 9.32 15.12
C GLY A 448 -1.61 8.73 16.11
N PRO A 449 -2.88 8.61 15.68
CA PRO A 449 -4.00 8.35 16.59
C PRO A 449 -4.01 6.93 17.18
N TYR A 450 -3.35 5.96 16.55
CA TYR A 450 -3.22 4.61 17.09
C TYR A 450 -2.07 4.48 18.10
N TYR A 451 -1.02 5.30 17.97
CA TYR A 451 0.13 5.25 18.88
C TYR A 451 -0.21 5.71 20.30
N ILE A 452 -1.16 6.64 20.43
CA ILE A 452 -1.66 7.07 21.75
C ILE A 452 -2.53 6.02 22.43
N ILE A 453 -2.85 4.88 21.79
CA ILE A 453 -3.64 3.81 22.39
C ILE A 453 -2.70 2.80 23.07
N PRO A 454 -2.63 2.73 24.41
CA PRO A 454 -1.66 1.89 25.11
C PRO A 454 -1.77 0.41 24.74
N ALA A 455 -2.99 -0.10 24.54
CA ALA A 455 -3.23 -1.49 24.19
C ALA A 455 -2.55 -1.91 22.87
N PHE A 456 -2.51 -1.04 21.85
CA PHE A 456 -1.78 -1.32 20.63
C PHE A 456 -0.26 -1.28 20.82
N ARG A 457 0.26 -0.39 21.68
CA ARG A 457 1.70 -0.39 22.03
C ARG A 457 2.09 -1.65 22.80
N SER A 458 1.25 -2.09 23.74
CA SER A 458 1.44 -3.35 24.45
C SER A 458 1.42 -4.53 23.50
N PHE A 459 0.45 -4.59 22.58
CA PHE A 459 0.39 -5.65 21.56
C PHE A 459 1.59 -5.61 20.60
N MET A 460 2.07 -4.42 20.22
CA MET A 460 3.30 -4.27 19.44
C MET A 460 4.53 -4.84 20.19
N ALA A 461 4.62 -4.57 21.50
CA ALA A 461 5.67 -5.12 22.36
C ALA A 461 5.53 -6.64 22.55
N GLU A 462 4.31 -7.17 22.69
CA GLU A 462 4.03 -8.61 22.74
C GLU A 462 4.49 -9.33 21.46
N LEU A 463 4.32 -8.68 20.31
CA LEU A 463 4.81 -9.16 19.02
C LEU A 463 6.33 -9.00 18.86
N ASN A 464 7.02 -8.42 19.85
CA ASN A 464 8.45 -8.11 19.83
C ASN A 464 8.87 -7.28 18.59
N ILE A 465 7.98 -6.41 18.11
CA ILE A 465 8.27 -5.48 17.03
C ILE A 465 8.92 -4.26 17.65
N VAL A 466 10.20 -4.04 17.35
CA VAL A 466 10.91 -2.83 17.73
C VAL A 466 10.65 -1.81 16.62
N PRO A 467 9.94 -0.71 16.88
CA PRO A 467 9.85 0.38 15.91
C PRO A 467 11.27 0.91 15.63
N PRO A 468 11.57 1.36 14.41
CA PRO A 468 12.80 2.11 14.15
C PRO A 468 12.92 3.23 15.19
N GLU A 469 14.13 3.45 15.74
CA GLU A 469 14.35 4.51 16.73
C GLU A 469 13.84 5.86 16.18
N GLN A 470 13.09 6.60 17.00
CA GLN A 470 12.67 7.97 16.69
C GLN A 470 13.92 8.80 16.38
N GLY A 471 14.12 9.10 15.10
CA GLY A 471 15.27 9.88 14.60
C GLY A 471 16.44 9.07 14.03
N ALA A 472 16.40 7.73 13.98
CA ALA A 472 17.52 6.93 13.48
C ALA A 472 17.58 6.76 11.95
N ASP A 473 16.55 7.16 11.20
CA ASP A 473 16.61 7.19 9.74
C ASP A 473 15.70 8.32 9.20
N GLY A 474 16.32 9.43 8.80
CA GLY A 474 15.68 10.50 8.02
C GLY A 474 16.12 11.93 8.32
N ASP A 475 16.69 12.23 9.48
CA ASP A 475 17.15 13.59 9.83
C ASP A 475 18.66 13.81 9.59
N ASP A 476 19.49 12.75 9.61
CA ASP A 476 20.95 12.89 9.36
C ASP A 476 21.30 13.21 7.90
N ASP A 477 20.34 13.11 6.96
CA ASP A 477 20.46 13.64 5.59
C ASP A 477 19.62 14.93 5.37
N ASP A 478 18.81 15.37 6.34
CA ASP A 478 17.89 16.54 6.21
C ASP A 478 18.47 17.85 6.80
N GLU A 479 19.57 17.81 7.54
CA GLU A 479 20.23 19.04 8.06
C GLU A 479 20.87 19.93 6.98
N GLY A 480 20.70 19.63 5.69
CA GLY A 480 21.29 20.40 4.58
C GLY A 480 20.39 20.72 3.39
N ASN A 481 19.11 20.31 3.35
CA ASN A 481 18.38 20.21 2.06
C ASN A 481 17.11 21.07 1.90
N TYR A 482 16.96 22.11 2.72
CA TYR A 482 15.92 23.14 2.56
C TYR A 482 15.91 23.83 1.18
N GLU A 483 16.94 23.63 0.35
CA GLU A 483 16.99 24.13 -1.03
C GLU A 483 16.26 23.26 -2.07
N LEU A 484 15.97 21.97 -1.78
CA LEU A 484 15.38 21.04 -2.76
C LEU A 484 13.86 20.88 -2.66
N HIS A 485 13.27 21.11 -1.49
CA HIS A 485 11.84 20.92 -1.25
C HIS A 485 11.33 21.71 -0.03
N ASP A 486 10.01 21.94 0.01
CA ASP A 486 9.28 22.41 1.20
C ASP A 486 8.77 21.20 2.01
N ASN A 487 9.11 21.15 3.30
CA ASN A 487 8.63 20.15 4.24
C ASN A 487 7.13 20.30 4.61
N ASN A 488 6.45 21.36 4.15
CA ASN A 488 5.02 21.55 4.35
C ASN A 488 4.14 20.67 3.45
N THR A 489 4.60 20.37 2.23
CA THR A 489 3.89 19.49 1.29
C THR A 489 4.70 18.22 1.04
N VAL A 490 4.08 17.07 1.30
CA VAL A 490 4.70 15.75 1.17
C VAL A 490 3.82 14.84 0.32
N PHE A 491 4.39 14.27 -0.72
CA PHE A 491 3.76 13.25 -1.55
C PHE A 491 4.46 11.91 -1.40
N GLN A 492 3.66 10.87 -1.18
CA GLN A 492 4.11 9.52 -0.97
C GLN A 492 3.63 8.63 -2.11
N PHE A 493 4.53 7.86 -2.70
CA PHE A 493 4.19 7.00 -3.83
C PHE A 493 4.90 5.66 -3.76
N TYR A 494 4.37 4.68 -4.49
CA TYR A 494 5.02 3.42 -4.81
C TYR A 494 4.31 2.79 -6.00
N SER A 495 4.78 1.61 -6.44
CA SER A 495 4.31 0.97 -7.68
C SER A 495 2.83 0.60 -7.69
N LYS A 496 2.19 0.40 -6.53
CA LYS A 496 0.76 0.06 -6.42
C LYS A 496 -0.09 1.20 -5.84
N SER A 497 0.45 2.41 -5.72
CA SER A 497 -0.28 3.56 -5.19
C SER A 497 -1.60 3.83 -5.91
N ALA A 498 -2.67 4.05 -5.16
CA ALA A 498 -3.95 4.46 -5.72
C ALA A 498 -3.86 5.77 -6.55
N ASN A 499 -4.60 5.80 -7.66
CA ASN A 499 -4.89 6.96 -8.47
C ASN A 499 -5.88 7.88 -7.75
N GLN A 500 -5.37 8.74 -6.89
CA GLN A 500 -6.12 9.75 -6.16
C GLN A 500 -5.52 11.14 -6.36
N GLU A 501 -6.27 12.18 -6.01
CA GLU A 501 -5.79 13.57 -6.07
C GLU A 501 -4.59 13.79 -5.12
N PRO A 502 -3.67 14.73 -5.42
CA PRO A 502 -2.56 15.08 -4.54
C PRO A 502 -3.02 15.48 -3.14
N GLY A 503 -2.39 14.94 -2.10
CA GLY A 503 -2.71 15.18 -0.70
C GLY A 503 -3.77 14.26 -0.10
N LYS A 504 -4.44 13.43 -0.91
CA LYS A 504 -5.43 12.45 -0.44
C LYS A 504 -4.83 11.05 -0.19
N GLY A 505 -3.57 10.82 -0.58
CA GLY A 505 -2.89 9.54 -0.40
C GLY A 505 -2.43 9.28 1.04
N SER A 506 -2.28 8.00 1.40
CA SER A 506 -1.72 7.61 2.70
C SER A 506 -0.29 8.13 2.87
N GLY A 507 -0.01 8.77 4.01
CA GLY A 507 1.30 9.34 4.31
C GLY A 507 1.59 10.68 3.63
N GLU A 508 0.61 11.29 2.96
CA GLU A 508 0.74 12.60 2.33
C GLU A 508 0.32 13.75 3.26
N LYS A 509 0.84 14.94 2.96
CA LYS A 509 0.53 16.18 3.66
C LYS A 509 0.46 17.31 2.65
N ILE A 510 -0.61 18.11 2.72
CA ILE A 510 -0.73 19.35 1.94
C ILE A 510 -1.60 20.32 2.73
N LYS A 511 -1.28 21.61 2.67
CA LYS A 511 -2.16 22.63 3.23
C LYS A 511 -3.30 22.93 2.27
N PRO A 512 -4.54 23.17 2.74
CA PRO A 512 -5.67 23.43 1.85
C PRO A 512 -5.44 24.56 0.84
N GLU A 513 -4.76 25.63 1.25
CA GLU A 513 -4.39 26.75 0.40
C GLU A 513 -3.38 26.41 -0.71
N GLU A 514 -2.69 25.28 -0.61
CA GLU A 514 -1.75 24.81 -1.62
C GLU A 514 -2.36 23.79 -2.59
N ILE A 515 -3.58 23.30 -2.36
CA ILE A 515 -4.19 22.25 -3.19
C ILE A 515 -4.28 22.68 -4.67
N SER A 516 -4.67 23.94 -4.93
CA SER A 516 -4.80 24.48 -6.28
C SER A 516 -3.47 24.59 -7.03
N LYS A 517 -2.33 24.68 -6.32
CA LYS A 517 -0.98 24.65 -6.89
C LYS A 517 -0.73 23.36 -7.67
N TYR A 518 -1.26 22.24 -7.21
CA TYR A 518 -1.01 20.91 -7.79
C TYR A 518 -2.11 20.47 -8.78
N SER A 519 -2.82 21.43 -9.38
CA SER A 519 -3.90 21.16 -10.34
C SER A 519 -3.44 20.41 -11.59
N GLU A 520 -2.23 20.71 -12.06
CA GLU A 520 -1.63 20.03 -13.20
C GLU A 520 -1.30 18.58 -12.87
N LEU A 521 -0.73 18.33 -11.69
CA LEU A 521 -0.41 16.98 -11.21
C LEU A 521 -1.67 16.15 -11.04
N ALA A 522 -2.72 16.72 -10.45
CA ALA A 522 -4.01 16.05 -10.26
C ALA A 522 -4.70 15.67 -11.57
N ALA A 523 -4.35 16.32 -12.68
CA ALA A 523 -4.89 16.00 -14.00
C ALA A 523 -4.16 14.83 -14.68
N ILE A 524 -3.08 14.33 -14.10
CA ILE A 524 -2.29 13.21 -14.63
C ILE A 524 -2.73 11.91 -13.92
N PRO A 525 -3.38 10.98 -14.64
CA PRO A 525 -3.79 9.70 -14.04
C PRO A 525 -2.58 8.90 -13.56
N ASP A 526 -2.73 8.21 -12.42
CA ASP A 526 -1.71 7.34 -11.84
C ASP A 526 -0.37 8.05 -11.58
N TRP A 527 -0.39 9.37 -11.33
CA TRP A 527 0.83 10.17 -11.20
C TRP A 527 1.79 9.60 -10.14
N ARG A 528 1.28 9.05 -9.03
CA ARG A 528 2.07 8.36 -7.99
C ARG A 528 2.81 7.15 -8.55
N LYS A 529 2.11 6.25 -9.25
CA LYS A 529 2.73 5.06 -9.85
C LYS A 529 3.78 5.46 -10.88
N ARG A 530 3.49 6.48 -11.69
CA ARG A 530 4.41 7.02 -12.71
C ARG A 530 5.71 7.58 -12.12
N LEU A 531 5.71 8.05 -10.87
CA LEU A 531 6.94 8.44 -10.16
C LEU A 531 7.82 7.23 -9.80
N SER A 532 7.23 6.05 -9.58
CA SER A 532 7.95 4.84 -9.16
C SER A 532 8.94 4.32 -10.20
N ASN A 533 10.04 3.73 -9.74
CA ASN A 533 11.03 3.06 -10.59
C ASN A 533 10.45 1.86 -11.35
N PHE A 534 9.34 1.29 -10.85
CA PHE A 534 8.60 0.19 -11.48
C PHE A 534 7.73 0.61 -12.65
N TRP A 535 7.48 1.92 -12.84
CA TRP A 535 6.68 2.38 -13.96
C TRP A 535 7.39 2.07 -15.28
N VAL A 536 6.72 1.28 -16.13
CA VAL A 536 7.21 0.90 -17.45
C VAL A 536 7.00 2.09 -18.38
N GLU A 537 8.10 2.77 -18.68
CA GLU A 537 8.19 3.80 -19.70
C GLU A 537 9.62 3.77 -20.22
N SER A 538 9.77 3.41 -21.48
CA SER A 538 11.08 3.04 -22.01
C SER A 538 12.03 4.23 -22.10
N PHE A 539 13.32 3.99 -21.92
CA PHE A 539 14.36 4.99 -22.15
C PHE A 539 15.66 4.32 -22.62
N LYS A 540 16.57 5.12 -23.18
CA LYS A 540 17.88 4.65 -23.62
C LYS A 540 18.95 5.02 -22.62
N LEU A 541 19.76 4.03 -22.22
CA LEU A 541 20.91 4.22 -21.34
C LEU A 541 21.93 3.12 -21.62
N ASP A 542 23.21 3.48 -21.62
CA ASP A 542 24.33 2.56 -21.91
C ASP A 542 24.21 1.82 -23.24
N GLY A 543 23.68 2.50 -24.26
CA GLY A 543 23.55 1.95 -25.62
C GLY A 543 22.35 1.02 -25.80
N HIS A 544 21.61 0.72 -24.74
CA HIS A 544 20.47 -0.19 -24.74
C HIS A 544 19.15 0.50 -24.40
N THR A 545 18.04 -0.18 -24.70
CA THR A 545 16.69 0.28 -24.34
C THR A 545 16.21 -0.49 -23.12
N TRP A 546 15.70 0.21 -22.13
CA TRP A 546 15.24 -0.36 -20.86
C TRP A 546 13.78 -0.04 -20.65
N SER A 547 12.99 -1.02 -20.21
CA SER A 547 11.55 -0.85 -19.98
C SER A 547 11.23 0.06 -18.80
N SER A 548 12.06 0.05 -17.75
CA SER A 548 11.91 0.93 -16.59
C SER A 548 13.24 1.16 -15.87
N VAL A 549 13.22 2.06 -14.87
CA VAL A 549 14.37 2.30 -14.00
C VAL A 549 14.74 1.03 -13.23
N GLU A 550 13.73 0.27 -12.79
CA GLU A 550 13.92 -1.00 -12.09
C GLU A 550 14.72 -1.98 -12.95
N HIS A 551 14.36 -2.17 -14.22
CA HIS A 551 15.07 -3.07 -15.13
C HIS A 551 16.55 -2.71 -15.24
N TYR A 552 16.85 -1.45 -15.55
CA TYR A 552 18.24 -1.00 -15.67
C TYR A 552 19.02 -1.14 -14.36
N TYR A 553 18.42 -0.72 -13.24
CA TYR A 553 19.09 -0.75 -11.94
C TYR A 553 19.44 -2.17 -11.52
N GLN A 554 18.51 -3.11 -11.72
CA GLN A 554 18.71 -4.52 -11.39
C GLN A 554 19.72 -5.19 -12.33
N ALA A 555 19.65 -4.89 -13.63
CA ALA A 555 20.66 -5.33 -14.59
C ALA A 555 22.05 -4.86 -14.20
N SER A 556 22.19 -3.58 -13.85
CA SER A 556 23.48 -2.90 -13.57
C SER A 556 24.30 -3.57 -12.45
N LYS A 557 23.67 -4.40 -11.61
CA LYS A 557 24.34 -5.26 -10.64
C LYS A 557 25.28 -6.30 -11.25
N PHE A 558 25.13 -6.60 -12.54
CA PHE A 558 25.82 -7.69 -13.24
C PHE A 558 26.70 -7.20 -14.39
N LYS A 559 26.79 -5.88 -14.58
CA LYS A 559 27.35 -5.24 -15.77
C LYS A 559 28.84 -5.52 -16.01
N GLU A 560 29.64 -5.68 -14.96
CA GLU A 560 31.09 -5.87 -15.11
C GLU A 560 31.46 -7.35 -15.27
N ASN A 561 30.92 -8.24 -14.44
CA ASN A 561 31.35 -9.64 -14.41
C ASN A 561 30.43 -10.60 -15.19
N ASN A 562 29.18 -10.21 -15.49
CA ASN A 562 28.18 -11.06 -16.14
C ASN A 562 27.42 -10.28 -17.23
N PRO A 563 28.11 -9.80 -18.29
CA PRO A 563 27.54 -8.91 -19.30
C PRO A 563 26.37 -9.54 -20.08
N ASP A 564 26.40 -10.84 -20.35
CA ASP A 564 25.29 -11.50 -21.05
C ASP A 564 24.02 -11.52 -20.18
N PHE A 565 24.17 -11.76 -18.87
CA PHE A 565 23.04 -11.68 -17.94
C PHE A 565 22.56 -10.24 -17.75
N TYR A 566 23.47 -9.24 -17.73
CA TYR A 566 23.10 -7.82 -17.76
C TYR A 566 22.20 -7.49 -18.96
N LEU A 567 22.54 -7.98 -20.15
CA LEU A 567 21.78 -7.74 -21.37
C LEU A 567 20.43 -8.46 -21.39
N SER A 568 20.25 -9.54 -20.61
CA SER A 568 18.96 -10.26 -20.50
C SER A 568 17.79 -9.39 -20.00
N PHE A 569 18.11 -8.29 -19.31
CA PHE A 569 17.14 -7.30 -18.81
C PHE A 569 16.86 -6.16 -19.80
N SER A 570 17.60 -6.08 -20.91
CA SER A 570 17.44 -5.00 -21.88
C SER A 570 16.35 -5.34 -22.89
N LEU A 571 15.43 -4.40 -23.11
CA LEU A 571 14.25 -4.57 -23.94
C LEU A 571 14.60 -4.73 -25.42
N ASP A 572 15.64 -4.04 -25.88
CA ASP A 572 16.10 -4.13 -27.28
C ASP A 572 16.77 -5.46 -27.62
N MET A 573 17.41 -6.11 -26.65
CA MET A 573 18.08 -7.40 -26.85
C MET A 573 17.13 -8.57 -26.56
N ASN A 574 16.16 -8.38 -25.65
CA ASN A 574 15.26 -9.42 -25.17
C ASN A 574 13.82 -8.91 -25.08
N PRO A 575 13.17 -8.53 -26.20
CA PRO A 575 11.87 -7.84 -26.19
C PRO A 575 10.72 -8.66 -25.57
N GLU A 576 10.81 -9.98 -25.59
CA GLU A 576 9.84 -10.91 -24.99
C GLU A 576 10.37 -11.54 -23.69
N GLY A 577 11.60 -11.21 -23.29
CA GLY A 577 12.24 -11.76 -22.11
C GLY A 577 11.57 -11.24 -20.84
N GLU A 578 11.14 -12.14 -19.96
CA GLU A 578 10.44 -11.77 -18.72
C GLU A 578 11.26 -10.80 -17.84
N LEU A 579 12.59 -10.95 -17.82
CA LEU A 579 13.50 -10.06 -17.10
C LEU A 579 13.63 -8.65 -17.71
N ALA A 580 13.20 -8.47 -18.96
CA ALA A 580 13.25 -7.21 -19.69
C ALA A 580 11.90 -6.48 -19.72
N VAL A 581 10.79 -7.17 -19.47
CA VAL A 581 9.43 -6.59 -19.52
C VAL A 581 8.73 -6.51 -18.16
N ASP A 582 9.02 -7.44 -17.24
CA ASP A 582 8.39 -7.48 -15.91
C ASP A 582 9.34 -6.91 -14.84
N PRO A 583 9.06 -5.69 -14.31
CA PRO A 583 9.91 -5.05 -13.32
C PRO A 583 9.95 -5.81 -11.99
N VAL A 584 8.94 -6.61 -11.67
CA VAL A 584 8.94 -7.45 -10.46
C VAL A 584 9.93 -8.59 -10.63
N ARG A 585 9.91 -9.28 -11.77
CA ARG A 585 10.91 -10.34 -12.04
C ARG A 585 12.31 -9.80 -12.18
N ALA A 586 12.47 -8.61 -12.77
CA ALA A 586 13.76 -7.92 -12.79
C ALA A 586 14.28 -7.67 -11.36
N LYS A 587 13.42 -7.16 -10.47
CA LYS A 587 13.75 -6.95 -9.05
C LYS A 587 14.18 -8.26 -8.37
N SER A 588 13.39 -9.31 -8.55
CA SER A 588 13.62 -10.64 -7.96
C SER A 588 14.93 -11.27 -8.45
N ALA A 589 15.22 -11.22 -9.76
CA ALA A 589 16.47 -11.71 -10.33
C ALA A 589 17.70 -10.92 -9.85
N GLY A 590 17.57 -9.59 -9.74
CA GLY A 590 18.61 -8.72 -9.18
C GLY A 590 18.69 -8.73 -7.65
N GLY A 591 17.75 -9.38 -6.96
CA GLY A 591 17.68 -9.52 -5.51
C GLY A 591 18.77 -10.43 -4.93
N LYS A 592 18.85 -10.57 -3.61
CA LYS A 592 19.85 -11.44 -2.96
C LYS A 592 19.65 -12.91 -3.36
N SER A 593 18.42 -13.42 -3.23
CA SER A 593 18.04 -14.80 -3.53
C SER A 593 18.13 -15.13 -5.04
N GLY A 594 17.86 -14.14 -5.91
CA GLY A 594 17.72 -14.38 -7.35
C GLY A 594 16.52 -15.27 -7.70
N LYS A 595 15.54 -15.36 -6.78
CA LYS A 595 14.33 -16.18 -6.88
C LYS A 595 13.12 -15.30 -7.06
N TYR A 596 12.11 -15.82 -7.75
CA TYR A 596 10.78 -15.23 -7.86
C TYR A 596 9.75 -16.31 -7.52
N LYS A 597 9.00 -16.10 -6.42
CA LYS A 597 8.02 -17.07 -5.89
C LYS A 597 8.66 -18.45 -5.65
N GLY A 598 9.75 -18.51 -4.89
CA GLY A 598 10.53 -19.72 -4.60
C GLY A 598 11.38 -20.25 -5.77
N LYS A 599 11.00 -19.96 -7.02
CA LYS A 599 11.73 -20.44 -8.20
C LYS A 599 12.95 -19.57 -8.49
N ARG A 600 14.13 -20.18 -8.56
CA ARG A 600 15.37 -19.49 -8.97
C ARG A 600 15.27 -19.04 -10.44
N ILE A 601 15.39 -17.74 -10.68
CA ILE A 601 15.33 -17.11 -12.01
C ILE A 601 16.66 -16.46 -12.43
N ARG A 602 17.58 -16.23 -11.48
CA ARG A 602 18.99 -15.91 -11.78
C ARG A 602 19.83 -17.19 -11.71
N PRO A 603 20.67 -17.50 -12.71
CA PRO A 603 21.61 -18.62 -12.64
C PRO A 603 22.53 -18.55 -11.42
N ALA A 604 22.87 -19.68 -10.82
CA ALA A 604 23.60 -19.75 -9.55
C ALA A 604 25.01 -19.13 -9.63
N GLU A 605 25.65 -19.30 -10.78
CA GLU A 605 26.97 -18.81 -11.13
C GLU A 605 27.00 -17.28 -11.33
N VAL A 606 25.85 -16.67 -11.63
CA VAL A 606 25.75 -15.22 -11.84
C VAL A 606 25.65 -14.51 -10.49
N LYS A 607 26.74 -13.86 -10.12
CA LYS A 607 26.87 -13.10 -8.86
C LYS A 607 26.81 -11.60 -9.12
N ILE A 608 26.29 -10.87 -8.14
CA ILE A 608 26.32 -9.41 -8.13
C ILE A 608 27.77 -8.93 -8.11
N ASP A 609 28.07 -7.91 -8.91
CA ASP A 609 29.36 -7.26 -8.97
C ASP A 609 29.80 -6.79 -7.56
N PRO A 610 30.98 -7.18 -7.06
CA PRO A 610 31.40 -6.88 -5.69
C PRO A 610 31.45 -5.38 -5.35
N ASN A 611 31.67 -4.52 -6.35
CA ASN A 611 31.74 -3.07 -6.19
C ASN A 611 30.37 -2.36 -6.34
N PHE A 612 29.29 -3.06 -6.68
CA PHE A 612 27.99 -2.42 -6.94
C PHE A 612 27.49 -1.62 -5.72
N PHE A 613 27.53 -2.24 -4.54
CA PHE A 613 27.11 -1.59 -3.30
C PHE A 613 28.18 -0.65 -2.70
N ALA A 614 29.38 -0.56 -3.29
CA ALA A 614 30.44 0.35 -2.87
C ALA A 614 30.30 1.79 -3.44
N GLY A 615 29.12 2.16 -3.93
CA GLY A 615 28.78 3.50 -4.44
C GLY A 615 28.08 3.49 -5.81
N ARG A 616 28.40 2.53 -6.68
CA ARG A 616 27.81 2.39 -8.03
C ARG A 616 26.28 2.36 -7.99
N HIS A 617 25.68 1.69 -7.01
CA HIS A 617 24.22 1.63 -6.86
C HIS A 617 23.52 3.01 -6.83
N LYS A 618 24.09 4.01 -6.16
CA LYS A 618 23.51 5.37 -6.13
C LYS A 618 23.64 6.06 -7.49
N GLU A 619 24.80 5.91 -8.12
CA GLU A 619 25.08 6.48 -9.43
C GLU A 619 24.17 5.89 -10.52
N GLU A 620 24.08 4.56 -10.59
CA GLU A 620 23.26 3.87 -11.59
C GLU A 620 21.76 4.17 -11.40
N MET A 621 21.28 4.27 -10.16
CA MET A 621 19.91 4.72 -9.87
C MET A 621 19.66 6.14 -10.40
N LYS A 622 20.54 7.08 -10.07
CA LYS A 622 20.43 8.48 -10.50
C LYS A 622 20.47 8.61 -12.03
N ARG A 623 21.36 7.88 -12.70
CA ARG A 623 21.48 7.86 -14.18
C ARG A 623 20.19 7.34 -14.82
N ALA A 624 19.64 6.26 -14.29
CA ALA A 624 18.40 5.67 -14.78
C ALA A 624 17.18 6.58 -14.58
N GLN A 625 17.02 7.14 -13.38
CA GLN A 625 15.96 8.11 -13.09
C GLN A 625 16.08 9.34 -13.99
N HIS A 626 17.29 9.89 -14.14
CA HIS A 626 17.53 11.01 -15.05
C HIS A 626 17.12 10.64 -16.48
N ALA A 627 17.55 9.49 -17.00
CA ALA A 627 17.17 9.04 -18.34
C ALA A 627 15.65 8.92 -18.50
N LYS A 628 14.95 8.26 -17.55
CA LYS A 628 13.49 8.15 -17.54
C LYS A 628 12.79 9.50 -17.62
N PHE A 629 13.17 10.45 -16.76
CA PHE A 629 12.46 11.73 -16.62
C PHE A 629 12.90 12.82 -17.59
N THR A 630 14.01 12.65 -18.33
CA THR A 630 14.47 13.61 -19.34
C THR A 630 14.22 13.18 -20.78
N GLN A 631 14.04 11.87 -21.03
CA GLN A 631 13.76 11.34 -22.36
C GLN A 631 12.26 11.19 -22.65
N ASN A 632 11.42 11.23 -21.61
CA ASN A 632 9.96 11.11 -21.72
C ASN A 632 9.28 12.43 -21.36
N GLU A 633 8.64 13.08 -22.34
CA GLU A 633 8.02 14.42 -22.18
C GLU A 633 6.91 14.40 -21.11
N ASP A 634 6.04 13.39 -21.14
CA ASP A 634 4.94 13.26 -20.18
C ASP A 634 5.45 13.10 -18.74
N LEU A 635 6.52 12.33 -18.54
CA LEU A 635 7.14 12.15 -17.22
C LEU A 635 7.90 13.41 -16.78
N THR A 636 8.50 14.14 -17.72
CA THR A 636 9.11 15.46 -17.46
C THR A 636 8.05 16.41 -16.90
N VAL A 637 6.91 16.53 -17.59
CA VAL A 637 5.78 17.38 -17.17
C VAL A 637 5.27 16.95 -15.81
N LEU A 638 5.11 15.65 -15.58
CA LEU A 638 4.66 15.09 -14.31
C LEU A 638 5.60 15.50 -13.16
N LEU A 639 6.91 15.28 -13.31
CA LEU A 639 7.88 15.58 -12.26
C LEU A 639 7.89 17.09 -11.95
N LEU A 640 7.81 17.94 -12.96
CA LEU A 640 7.71 19.40 -12.79
C LEU A 640 6.42 19.82 -12.08
N ALA A 641 5.30 19.15 -12.33
CA ALA A 641 4.02 19.41 -11.69
C ALA A 641 4.00 19.05 -10.19
N THR A 642 5.02 18.35 -9.68
CA THR A 642 5.21 18.15 -8.23
C THR A 642 5.79 19.37 -7.51
N HIS A 643 6.12 20.44 -8.25
CA HIS A 643 6.65 21.70 -7.73
C HIS A 643 7.83 21.56 -6.77
N ASP A 644 7.66 21.92 -5.51
CA ASP A 644 8.64 21.88 -4.43
C ASP A 644 8.23 20.87 -3.35
N ALA A 645 7.24 20.00 -3.61
CA ALA A 645 6.82 18.99 -2.65
C ALA A 645 7.97 18.02 -2.32
N LYS A 646 8.04 17.56 -1.06
CA LYS A 646 8.87 16.42 -0.65
C LYS A 646 8.32 15.15 -1.31
N LEU A 647 9.18 14.43 -2.01
CA LEU A 647 8.84 13.16 -2.67
C LEU A 647 9.42 12.01 -1.84
N GLN A 648 8.57 11.09 -1.40
CA GLN A 648 8.99 9.91 -0.64
C GLN A 648 8.35 8.63 -1.17
N HIS A 649 9.05 7.52 -1.06
CA HIS A 649 8.59 6.20 -1.46
C HIS A 649 8.13 5.41 -0.25
N PHE A 650 6.92 4.87 -0.32
CA PHE A 650 6.38 4.02 0.74
C PHE A 650 7.21 2.72 0.86
N SER A 651 7.54 2.34 2.10
CA SER A 651 8.17 1.06 2.42
C SER A 651 7.30 0.34 3.45
N ARG A 652 7.01 -0.94 3.24
CA ARG A 652 6.13 -1.68 4.14
C ARG A 652 6.85 -2.02 5.43
N GLY A 653 6.26 -1.70 6.58
CA GLY A 653 6.83 -2.03 7.90
C GLY A 653 8.12 -1.27 8.20
N SER A 654 8.39 -0.17 7.50
CA SER A 654 9.56 0.69 7.69
C SER A 654 9.21 2.13 7.31
N PRO A 655 9.94 3.15 7.79
CA PRO A 655 9.71 4.53 7.39
C PRO A 655 9.84 4.72 5.88
N PRO A 656 9.08 5.66 5.27
CA PRO A 656 9.25 5.97 3.85
C PRO A 656 10.65 6.48 3.53
N ILE A 657 11.12 6.15 2.33
CA ILE A 657 12.44 6.56 1.83
C ILE A 657 12.29 7.88 1.07
N VAL A 658 13.03 8.91 1.45
CA VAL A 658 13.03 10.19 0.70
C VAL A 658 13.72 9.99 -0.65
N PHE A 659 13.06 10.40 -1.73
CA PHE A 659 13.57 10.27 -3.10
C PHE A 659 14.33 11.53 -3.51
N THR A 660 15.46 11.77 -2.85
CA THR A 660 16.30 12.97 -3.03
C THR A 660 16.75 13.15 -4.47
N GLU A 661 17.22 12.09 -5.11
CA GLU A 661 17.72 12.12 -6.49
C GLU A 661 16.65 12.61 -7.48
N LEU A 662 15.40 12.19 -7.27
CA LEU A 662 14.28 12.61 -8.11
C LEU A 662 13.98 14.10 -7.96
N MET A 663 14.10 14.63 -6.74
CA MET A 663 13.95 16.07 -6.47
C MET A 663 15.12 16.89 -7.02
N GLU A 664 16.34 16.34 -7.04
CA GLU A 664 17.48 16.96 -7.74
C GLU A 664 17.23 17.06 -9.25
N ILE A 665 16.78 15.98 -9.89
CA ILE A 665 16.44 15.97 -11.32
C ILE A 665 15.36 17.02 -11.62
N ARG A 666 14.33 17.12 -10.78
CA ARG A 666 13.28 18.15 -10.88
C ARG A 666 13.88 19.56 -10.85
N ARG A 667 14.77 19.86 -9.91
CA ARG A 667 15.44 21.16 -9.81
C ARG A 667 16.24 21.46 -11.08
N ASP A 668 17.00 20.49 -11.59
CA ASP A 668 17.84 20.68 -12.76
C ASP A 668 16.99 20.97 -14.01
N LEU A 669 15.87 20.26 -14.19
CA LEU A 669 14.87 20.54 -15.24
C LEU A 669 14.26 21.94 -15.11
N GLN A 670 13.92 22.37 -13.88
CA GLN A 670 13.40 23.73 -13.64
C GLN A 670 14.43 24.81 -14.00
N GLN A 671 15.73 24.57 -13.75
CA GLN A 671 16.78 25.51 -14.11
C GLN A 671 17.03 25.57 -15.62
N GLN A 672 16.91 24.44 -16.32
CA GLN A 672 17.01 24.40 -17.78
C GLN A 672 15.86 25.17 -18.44
N ASN A 673 14.63 25.03 -17.95
CA ASN A 673 13.46 25.74 -18.48
C ASN A 673 13.45 27.25 -18.20
N LYS A 674 14.29 27.74 -17.29
CA LYS A 674 14.46 29.18 -16.99
C LYS A 674 15.48 29.88 -17.90
N LYS A 675 16.31 29.11 -18.62
CA LYS A 675 17.28 29.62 -19.59
C LYS A 675 16.65 29.66 -20.98
#